data_AF-A0A022L249-F1
#
_entry.id   AF-A0A022L249-F1
#
_cell.length_a   1.000
_cell.length_b   1.000
_cell.length_c   1.000
_cell.angle_alpha   90.00
_cell.angle_beta   90.00
_cell.angle_gamma   90.00
#
_symmetry.space_group_name_H-M   'P 1'
#
loop_
_entity.id
_entity.type
_entity.pdbx_description
1 polymer ?
#
loop_
_entity_poly.entity_id
_entity_poly.type
_entity_poly.pdbx_seq_one_letter_code
_entity_poly.pdbx_strand_id
1 'polypeptide(L)'
;MSGVTITLGTIGVLLSLFAWASFIGGVSRMVRSILLGQKDGFNRFGSPFLRMKNTFVEVAAHTRMARKRSVGFFHWFVMIGFMLGSIVWFEAYIQTFNPRGGWPWLSDQTWYHGLDEFLGLGTVIGITVLIIIRQVNQRRGLNRFNGSDRRAAYFVEAVVLLEGLGMIFVKAGKLALYRAEGQDFHWSTDWVSGPISTILPANELMVSIFALIKLLTGMIWLYVVGRNITWGVAWHRFSAFFNIYFKREADGRTALGALKPMTMDGEALTMEKIEERTEADEDFEPVLGAGAIEDFSWKGWLDFSTCTECGRCQEQCPAWNTGKPLSPKLMIMALRDHAHAKAPYLLAGGKTTMGEETGLVDAEGNPDEKKLSRIPEAARLEAQRPLVGHTTADVSDDPMAAGIIDPEALWSCTTCGACVEQCPVDIEHVDHFIDMRRYQVLIESEFPTELAGLFKNLENKGNPWGQNNSGRDEWMKSLDFDIPVIGSDIEDFSDTEYLFWVGCAGAFEDRAKKTTQAVATLLHTAGVKFAVLGQGETCTGDSARRAGNEFLFQMLAEQNIETMNNAFDGVPTGQRKVVVTCAHCLNALKNEYGDFGGDYQVVHHTQLLNRLVREKRLVPVAPIDGGVTYHDPCYLGRHNKVYEAPRELMDGSGVTLTEMPRHGQRSMCCGAGGARMWMEETVGKRINIDRVDEALSTKATKIATGCPFCRVMLSDGATAQTDGTEQEGQVEVVDVAQLLLESVTRDGGLPEPREAAWLEQPKREKTAAEKEADEKAAAQAAAPAEAKTAVAEPASAPDNPVIDEGEGAEVAAAGTAGTVSAAESGPSAADSQGAPKSGGLSLGGGGKAPGGPKAPGGAKAPGGAKAPGGAKASGESATEAQSAVKDAERTEETREAATGSAPGTTGAPKSGGLTLGGGAKAPWAPKAPGAPKAPGGAKAPGAPKPAAPTATETTAAETAAAEPAGDAEPATPAKPVVGLGLKGGGKAPGAPKAPGAPKAPATPAAPAEETPAQPASGSGSEPAVDADTTSQPDSASQSDSASPSDTSAEESESAAATTDAAAPAAPGKGNSIPRSTKPGGYGLSLG
;
A
#
# COMPACT_ATOMS: atom_id res chain seq x y z
N MET A 1 -45.58 27.86 22.90
CA MET A 1 -45.91 26.42 23.05
C MET A 1 -47.41 26.27 23.02
N SER A 2 -47.94 25.40 22.16
CA SER A 2 -49.36 25.06 22.11
C SER A 2 -49.55 23.57 22.38
N GLY A 3 -50.79 23.11 22.57
CA GLY A 3 -51.07 21.67 22.68
C GLY A 3 -50.52 20.87 21.48
N VAL A 4 -50.56 21.45 20.28
CA VAL A 4 -50.03 20.81 19.06
C VAL A 4 -48.50 20.73 19.09
N THR A 5 -47.78 21.80 19.48
CA THR A 5 -46.30 21.75 19.54
C THR A 5 -45.82 20.80 20.64
N ILE A 6 -46.55 20.69 21.75
CA ILE A 6 -46.29 19.70 22.80
C ILE A 6 -46.49 18.28 22.28
N THR A 7 -47.58 17.98 21.56
CA THR A 7 -47.80 16.68 20.93
C THR A 7 -46.70 16.32 19.92
N LEU A 8 -46.32 17.25 19.03
CA LEU A 8 -45.27 17.01 18.03
C LEU A 8 -43.91 16.72 18.68
N GLY A 9 -43.50 17.49 19.69
CA GLY A 9 -42.27 17.26 20.43
C GLY A 9 -42.29 15.94 21.22
N THR A 10 -43.43 15.59 21.83
CA THR A 10 -43.59 14.33 22.56
C THR A 10 -43.45 13.12 21.64
N ILE A 11 -44.05 13.16 20.44
CA ILE A 11 -43.88 12.13 19.41
C ILE A 11 -42.42 12.03 18.97
N GLY A 12 -41.75 13.16 18.72
CA GLY A 12 -40.33 13.20 18.36
C GLY A 12 -39.42 12.57 19.42
N VAL A 13 -39.66 12.88 20.71
CA VAL A 13 -38.91 12.29 21.84
C VAL A 13 -39.14 10.78 21.92
N LEU A 14 -40.40 10.32 21.92
CA LEU A 14 -40.73 8.89 22.05
C LEU A 14 -40.14 8.05 20.89
N LEU A 15 -40.23 8.53 19.65
CA LEU A 15 -39.62 7.86 18.50
C LEU A 15 -38.09 7.85 18.58
N SER A 16 -37.48 8.91 19.14
CA SER A 16 -36.03 8.97 19.28
C SER A 16 -35.45 7.92 20.22
N LEU A 17 -36.16 7.55 21.30
CA LEU A 17 -35.70 6.51 22.22
C LEU A 17 -35.51 5.16 21.52
N PHE A 18 -36.43 4.80 20.62
CA PHE A 18 -36.33 3.58 19.81
C PHE A 18 -35.20 3.66 18.76
N ALA A 19 -35.04 4.81 18.11
CA ALA A 19 -33.95 5.03 17.16
C ALA A 19 -32.56 4.94 17.83
N TRP A 20 -32.40 5.55 19.01
CA TRP A 20 -31.19 5.46 19.82
C TRP A 20 -30.92 4.04 20.33
N ALA A 21 -31.95 3.30 20.77
CA ALA A 21 -31.80 1.90 21.16
C ALA A 21 -31.31 1.02 19.99
N SER A 22 -31.85 1.21 18.78
CA SER A 22 -31.36 0.55 17.56
C SER A 22 -29.90 0.91 17.25
N PHE A 23 -29.55 2.21 17.32
CA PHE A 23 -28.19 2.68 17.05
C PHE A 23 -27.17 2.14 18.05
N ILE A 24 -27.46 2.24 19.36
CA ILE A 24 -26.59 1.73 20.43
C ILE A 24 -26.47 0.20 20.35
N GLY A 25 -27.54 -0.51 19.99
CA GLY A 25 -27.49 -1.95 19.67
C GLY A 25 -26.60 -2.26 18.46
N GLY A 26 -26.58 -1.40 17.44
CA GLY A 26 -25.64 -1.47 16.32
C GLY A 26 -24.19 -1.29 16.75
N VAL A 27 -23.88 -0.23 17.50
CA VAL A 27 -22.55 0.05 18.06
C VAL A 27 -22.08 -1.12 18.94
N SER A 28 -22.93 -1.61 19.84
CA SER A 28 -22.61 -2.71 20.75
C SER A 28 -22.28 -4.00 20.01
N ARG A 29 -23.04 -4.36 18.96
CA ARG A 29 -22.71 -5.49 18.07
C ARG A 29 -21.37 -5.28 17.37
N MET A 30 -21.17 -4.13 16.72
CA MET A 30 -19.94 -3.83 15.99
C MET A 30 -18.70 -3.90 16.89
N VAL A 31 -18.74 -3.31 18.09
CA VAL A 31 -17.63 -3.34 19.05
C VAL A 31 -17.38 -4.77 19.55
N ARG A 32 -18.42 -5.55 19.86
CA ARG A 32 -18.26 -6.96 20.26
C ARG A 32 -17.64 -7.82 19.16
N SER A 33 -18.07 -7.64 17.90
CA SER A 33 -17.45 -8.31 16.75
C SER A 33 -15.98 -7.91 16.60
N ILE A 34 -15.65 -6.62 16.69
CA ILE A 34 -14.26 -6.13 16.58
C ILE A 34 -13.35 -6.72 17.67
N LEU A 35 -13.89 -6.99 18.87
CA LEU A 35 -13.17 -7.60 19.99
C LEU A 35 -13.06 -9.14 19.90
N LEU A 36 -13.53 -9.79 18.82
CA LEU A 36 -13.25 -11.20 18.54
C LEU A 36 -11.83 -11.43 18.00
N GLY A 37 -11.32 -10.48 17.21
CA GLY A 37 -10.01 -10.61 16.57
C GLY A 37 -8.86 -10.64 17.58
N GLN A 38 -7.78 -11.34 17.22
CA GLN A 38 -6.64 -11.60 18.11
C GLN A 38 -5.99 -10.33 18.69
N LYS A 39 -5.14 -10.52 19.71
CA LYS A 39 -4.24 -9.46 20.20
C LYS A 39 -3.44 -8.86 19.04
N ASP A 40 -3.31 -7.55 19.04
CA ASP A 40 -2.45 -6.86 18.07
C ASP A 40 -1.10 -6.56 18.74
N GLY A 41 0.00 -7.00 18.13
CA GLY A 41 1.35 -6.89 18.71
C GLY A 41 1.96 -5.49 18.72
N PHE A 42 1.27 -4.48 18.17
CA PHE A 42 1.77 -3.10 18.18
C PHE A 42 1.24 -2.30 19.38
N ASN A 43 2.08 -1.42 19.95
CA ASN A 43 1.67 -0.50 21.01
C ASN A 43 0.78 0.64 20.46
N ARG A 44 -0.47 0.31 20.15
CA ARG A 44 -1.48 1.23 19.60
C ARG A 44 -2.06 2.20 20.62
N PHE A 45 -1.78 2.01 21.91
CA PHE A 45 -2.20 2.90 23.01
C PHE A 45 -1.09 3.89 23.45
N GLY A 46 0.17 3.61 23.12
CA GLY A 46 1.33 4.47 23.41
C GLY A 46 1.26 5.83 22.70
N SER A 47 1.89 6.83 23.30
CA SER A 47 1.91 8.23 22.82
C SER A 47 0.52 8.84 22.52
N PRO A 48 -0.46 8.75 23.45
CA PRO A 48 -1.86 9.11 23.19
C PRO A 48 -2.06 10.57 22.78
N PHE A 49 -1.26 11.50 23.30
CA PHE A 49 -1.30 12.92 22.89
C PHE A 49 -0.91 13.11 21.42
N LEU A 50 0.13 12.40 20.94
CA LEU A 50 0.56 12.47 19.54
C LEU A 50 -0.48 11.84 18.62
N ARG A 51 -1.01 10.67 18.98
CA ARG A 51 -2.11 10.00 18.26
C ARG A 51 -3.36 10.87 18.16
N MET A 52 -3.77 11.50 19.27
CA MET A 52 -4.92 12.43 19.30
C MET A 52 -4.68 13.67 18.45
N LYS A 53 -3.49 14.29 18.53
CA LYS A 53 -3.08 15.41 17.68
C LYS A 53 -3.14 15.03 16.19
N ASN A 54 -2.61 13.87 15.82
CA ASN A 54 -2.59 13.41 14.43
C ASN A 54 -4.00 13.07 13.92
N THR A 55 -4.84 12.47 14.77
CA THR A 55 -6.28 12.24 14.48
C THR A 55 -7.00 13.56 14.22
N PHE A 56 -6.82 14.55 15.09
CA PHE A 56 -7.41 15.88 14.91
C PHE A 56 -6.93 16.56 13.62
N VAL A 57 -5.62 16.51 13.31
CA VAL A 57 -5.04 17.11 12.10
C VAL A 57 -5.55 16.42 10.83
N GLU A 58 -5.53 15.09 10.75
CA GLU A 58 -5.99 14.35 9.57
C GLU A 58 -7.48 14.54 9.30
N VAL A 59 -8.33 14.57 10.35
CA VAL A 59 -9.76 14.82 10.23
C VAL A 59 -10.06 16.28 9.87
N ALA A 60 -9.61 17.24 10.69
CA ALA A 60 -9.99 18.65 10.57
C ALA A 60 -9.41 19.33 9.32
N ALA A 61 -8.15 19.05 8.98
CA ALA A 61 -7.51 19.53 7.74
C ALA A 61 -7.74 18.59 6.55
N HIS A 62 -8.42 17.45 6.75
CA HIS A 62 -8.85 16.52 5.70
C HIS A 62 -7.70 15.99 4.82
N THR A 63 -6.48 15.91 5.36
CA THR A 63 -5.22 15.90 4.59
C THR A 63 -5.16 14.80 3.51
N ARG A 64 -5.53 13.57 3.88
CA ARG A 64 -5.59 12.41 2.97
C ARG A 64 -6.65 12.57 1.88
N MET A 65 -7.82 13.12 2.22
CA MET A 65 -8.94 13.28 1.30
C MET A 65 -8.76 14.49 0.35
N ALA A 66 -8.14 15.57 0.84
CA ALA A 66 -7.81 16.79 0.08
C ALA A 66 -6.90 16.51 -1.14
N ARG A 67 -6.17 15.39 -1.16
CA ARG A 67 -5.36 14.90 -2.30
C ARG A 67 -6.13 14.83 -3.63
N LYS A 68 -7.47 14.76 -3.62
CA LYS A 68 -8.32 15.01 -4.79
C LYS A 68 -9.15 16.28 -4.59
N ARG A 69 -8.53 17.44 -4.84
CA ARG A 69 -9.05 18.80 -4.51
C ARG A 69 -10.54 19.00 -4.86
N SER A 70 -10.96 18.61 -6.06
CA SER A 70 -12.33 18.74 -6.56
C SER A 70 -13.40 17.90 -5.83
N VAL A 71 -13.00 16.91 -5.03
CA VAL A 71 -13.90 16.09 -4.20
C VAL A 71 -13.68 16.41 -2.72
N GLY A 72 -12.42 16.53 -2.29
CA GLY A 72 -12.06 16.78 -0.89
C GLY A 72 -12.60 18.09 -0.34
N PHE A 73 -12.68 19.15 -1.15
CA PHE A 73 -13.26 20.44 -0.76
C PHE A 73 -14.74 20.32 -0.39
N PHE A 74 -15.58 19.80 -1.28
CA PHE A 74 -17.01 19.60 -1.00
C PHE A 74 -17.29 18.52 0.05
N HIS A 75 -16.41 17.51 0.17
CA HIS A 75 -16.49 16.52 1.24
C HIS A 75 -16.20 17.10 2.62
N TRP A 76 -15.28 18.07 2.71
CA TRP A 76 -14.99 18.76 3.97
C TRP A 76 -16.20 19.56 4.48
N PHE A 77 -16.93 20.27 3.59
CA PHE A 77 -18.18 20.93 3.96
C PHE A 77 -19.22 19.93 4.48
N VAL A 78 -19.37 18.77 3.85
CA VAL A 78 -20.30 17.72 4.31
C VAL A 78 -19.85 17.10 5.64
N MET A 79 -18.54 16.93 5.88
CA MET A 79 -18.03 16.47 7.18
C MET A 79 -18.31 17.49 8.29
N ILE A 80 -17.89 18.75 8.11
CA ILE A 80 -18.10 19.82 9.10
C ILE A 80 -19.60 20.06 9.34
N GLY A 81 -20.39 20.04 8.26
CA GLY A 81 -21.84 20.08 8.28
C GLY A 81 -22.48 18.97 9.12
N PHE A 82 -22.07 17.72 8.92
CA PHE A 82 -22.55 16.58 9.72
C PHE A 82 -22.09 16.66 11.18
N MET A 83 -20.81 16.97 11.43
CA MET A 83 -20.24 17.01 12.78
C MET A 83 -20.79 18.16 13.62
N LEU A 84 -20.72 19.41 13.14
CA LEU A 84 -21.17 20.58 13.90
C LEU A 84 -22.67 20.81 13.76
N GLY A 85 -23.27 20.46 12.61
CA GLY A 85 -24.71 20.53 12.40
C GLY A 85 -25.50 19.58 13.31
N SER A 86 -24.86 18.56 13.90
CA SER A 86 -25.44 17.74 14.96
C SER A 86 -25.90 18.58 16.16
N ILE A 87 -25.21 19.68 16.48
CA ILE A 87 -25.61 20.62 17.55
C ILE A 87 -26.94 21.28 17.21
N VAL A 88 -27.12 21.71 15.96
CA VAL A 88 -28.36 22.32 15.45
C VAL A 88 -29.46 21.26 15.21
N TRP A 89 -29.10 19.98 15.06
CA TRP A 89 -30.05 18.87 15.02
C TRP A 89 -30.60 18.54 16.41
N PHE A 90 -29.74 18.49 17.43
CA PHE A 90 -30.21 18.37 18.83
C PHE A 90 -31.04 19.60 19.26
N GLU A 91 -30.77 20.81 18.73
CA GLU A 91 -31.62 21.98 18.96
C GLU A 91 -33.06 21.78 18.45
N ALA A 92 -33.27 20.93 17.43
CA ALA A 92 -34.59 20.66 16.86
C ALA A 92 -35.55 20.05 17.89
N TYR A 93 -35.04 19.28 18.88
CA TYR A 93 -35.86 18.84 20.01
C TYR A 93 -36.53 20.05 20.71
N ILE A 94 -35.76 21.08 21.05
CA ILE A 94 -36.28 22.30 21.71
C ILE A 94 -37.29 23.01 20.79
N GLN A 95 -36.97 23.10 19.49
CA GLN A 95 -37.77 23.81 18.49
C GLN A 95 -39.09 23.10 18.16
N THR A 96 -39.21 21.77 18.33
CA THR A 96 -40.49 21.07 18.20
C THR A 96 -41.49 21.48 19.29
N PHE A 97 -41.07 21.61 20.55
CA PHE A 97 -41.94 22.07 21.65
C PHE A 97 -42.15 23.59 21.63
N ASN A 98 -41.07 24.36 21.43
CA ASN A 98 -41.02 25.81 21.45
C ASN A 98 -40.38 26.34 20.16
N PRO A 99 -41.14 26.69 19.12
CA PRO A 99 -40.59 27.09 17.82
C PRO A 99 -39.78 28.40 17.80
N ARG A 100 -39.87 29.26 18.83
CA ARG A 100 -38.94 30.40 19.01
C ARG A 100 -37.70 30.06 19.84
N GLY A 101 -37.67 28.87 20.45
CA GLY A 101 -36.61 28.43 21.35
C GLY A 101 -35.30 28.09 20.64
N GLY A 102 -34.34 27.64 21.45
CA GLY A 102 -33.01 27.24 21.03
C GLY A 102 -32.15 26.87 22.23
N TRP A 103 -30.86 26.64 22.00
CA TRP A 103 -29.88 26.37 23.06
C TRP A 103 -29.72 27.55 24.02
N PRO A 104 -29.89 27.35 25.34
CA PRO A 104 -29.65 28.41 26.34
C PRO A 104 -28.29 29.09 26.16
N TRP A 105 -28.28 30.42 26.19
CA TRP A 105 -27.11 31.30 26.04
C TRP A 105 -26.35 31.22 24.69
N LEU A 106 -26.61 30.21 23.87
CA LEU A 106 -25.96 29.97 22.57
C LEU A 106 -26.83 30.43 21.40
N SER A 107 -28.15 30.19 21.44
CA SER A 107 -29.04 30.48 20.31
C SER A 107 -29.19 31.97 19.98
N ASP A 108 -28.82 32.85 20.91
CA ASP A 108 -28.89 34.31 20.75
C ASP A 108 -27.55 34.90 20.27
N GLN A 109 -26.53 34.06 20.07
CA GLN A 109 -25.17 34.51 19.72
C GLN A 109 -25.03 34.79 18.23
N THR A 110 -24.60 36.01 17.89
CA THR A 110 -24.36 36.45 16.51
C THR A 110 -23.44 35.50 15.72
N TRP A 111 -22.40 34.94 16.37
CA TRP A 111 -21.50 33.98 15.73
C TRP A 111 -22.16 32.61 15.48
N TYR A 112 -23.11 32.18 16.33
CA TYR A 112 -23.83 30.93 16.16
C TYR A 112 -24.83 31.02 14.99
N HIS A 113 -25.54 32.15 14.85
CA HIS A 113 -26.37 32.43 13.68
C HIS A 113 -25.58 32.33 12.36
N GLY A 114 -24.41 32.98 12.28
CA GLY A 114 -23.56 32.93 11.09
C GLY A 114 -22.93 31.56 10.84
N LEU A 115 -22.66 30.78 11.90
CA LEU A 115 -22.23 29.40 11.79
C LEU A 115 -23.34 28.51 11.21
N ASP A 116 -24.60 28.66 11.64
CA ASP A 116 -25.71 27.87 11.11
C ASP A 116 -26.00 28.13 9.62
N GLU A 117 -25.90 29.39 9.14
CA GLU A 117 -25.93 29.67 7.69
C GLU A 117 -24.82 28.91 6.95
N PHE A 118 -23.60 28.96 7.48
CA PHE A 118 -22.42 28.35 6.86
C PHE A 118 -22.53 26.82 6.84
N LEU A 119 -23.03 26.22 7.92
CA LEU A 119 -23.25 24.77 8.01
C LEU A 119 -24.39 24.34 7.08
N GLY A 120 -25.56 24.98 7.13
CA GLY A 120 -26.71 24.64 6.27
C GLY A 120 -26.38 24.81 4.79
N LEU A 121 -25.95 26.00 4.37
CA LEU A 121 -25.60 26.30 2.98
C LEU A 121 -24.41 25.45 2.49
N GLY A 122 -23.36 25.33 3.31
CA GLY A 122 -22.17 24.55 2.99
C GLY A 122 -22.48 23.07 2.79
N THR A 123 -23.32 22.50 3.66
CA THR A 123 -23.80 21.10 3.53
C THR A 123 -24.59 20.91 2.24
N VAL A 124 -25.58 21.78 1.96
CA VAL A 124 -26.45 21.68 0.79
C VAL A 124 -25.66 21.80 -0.51
N ILE A 125 -24.77 22.80 -0.64
CA ILE A 125 -23.89 22.94 -1.81
C ILE A 125 -22.94 21.75 -1.91
N GLY A 126 -22.30 21.36 -0.80
CA GLY A 126 -21.34 20.25 -0.74
C GLY A 126 -21.95 18.94 -1.21
N ILE A 127 -23.09 18.54 -0.64
CA ILE A 127 -23.75 17.27 -1.00
C ILE A 127 -24.31 17.31 -2.42
N THR A 128 -24.91 18.43 -2.85
CA THR A 128 -25.44 18.58 -4.23
C THR A 128 -24.34 18.41 -5.26
N VAL A 129 -23.17 19.04 -5.07
CA VAL A 129 -22.02 18.89 -5.97
C VAL A 129 -21.48 17.45 -5.93
N LEU A 130 -21.42 16.80 -4.76
CA LEU A 130 -20.98 15.40 -4.67
C LEU A 130 -21.96 14.41 -5.32
N ILE A 131 -23.27 14.64 -5.21
CA ILE A 131 -24.32 13.90 -5.94
C ILE A 131 -24.08 14.04 -7.45
N ILE A 132 -23.92 15.26 -7.96
CA ILE A 132 -23.67 15.52 -9.39
C ILE A 132 -22.39 14.81 -9.86
N ILE A 133 -21.29 14.91 -9.10
CA ILE A 133 -20.02 14.24 -9.41
C ILE A 133 -20.21 12.71 -9.46
N ARG A 134 -20.99 12.12 -8.53
CA ARG A 134 -21.30 10.69 -8.53
C ARG A 134 -22.10 10.29 -9.77
N GLN A 135 -23.16 11.04 -10.13
CA GLN A 135 -23.96 10.77 -11.33
C GLN A 135 -23.13 10.87 -12.62
N VAL A 136 -22.28 11.89 -12.75
CA VAL A 136 -21.39 12.06 -13.92
C VAL A 136 -20.38 10.91 -14.01
N ASN A 137 -19.79 10.47 -12.89
CA ASN A 137 -18.81 9.38 -12.90
C ASN A 137 -19.45 8.01 -13.18
N GLN A 138 -20.67 7.75 -12.70
CA GLN A 138 -21.43 6.54 -13.04
C GLN A 138 -21.77 6.49 -14.53
N ARG A 139 -22.26 7.60 -15.11
CA ARG A 139 -22.55 7.71 -16.56
C ARG A 139 -21.30 7.57 -17.45
N ARG A 140 -20.11 7.80 -16.91
CA ARG A 140 -18.81 7.64 -17.59
C ARG A 140 -18.19 6.25 -17.42
N GLY A 141 -18.88 5.29 -16.80
CA GLY A 141 -18.36 3.92 -16.62
C GLY A 141 -17.13 3.81 -15.70
N LEU A 142 -16.89 4.79 -14.82
CA LEU A 142 -15.67 4.82 -14.00
C LEU A 142 -15.73 3.79 -12.86
N ASN A 143 -15.08 2.65 -13.09
CA ASN A 143 -15.18 1.40 -12.34
C ASN A 143 -14.87 1.43 -10.83
N ARG A 144 -14.37 2.52 -10.23
CA ARG A 144 -14.00 2.56 -8.80
C ARG A 144 -15.15 2.31 -7.82
N PHE A 145 -16.38 2.59 -8.24
CA PHE A 145 -17.60 2.35 -7.45
C PHE A 145 -18.25 1.00 -7.77
N ASN A 146 -17.63 0.15 -8.61
CA ASN A 146 -18.12 -1.20 -8.85
C ASN A 146 -18.08 -2.00 -7.54
N GLY A 147 -19.17 -2.70 -7.19
CA GLY A 147 -19.35 -3.40 -5.93
C GLY A 147 -19.46 -2.54 -4.65
N SER A 148 -19.61 -1.21 -4.71
CA SER A 148 -20.00 -0.40 -3.53
C SER A 148 -21.53 -0.41 -3.33
N ASP A 149 -22.03 -0.35 -2.09
CA ASP A 149 -23.48 -0.32 -1.83
C ASP A 149 -24.09 1.02 -2.28
N ARG A 150 -24.86 0.94 -3.38
CA ARG A 150 -25.58 2.07 -3.99
C ARG A 150 -26.80 2.50 -3.17
N ARG A 151 -27.47 1.58 -2.46
CA ARG A 151 -28.64 1.88 -1.60
C ARG A 151 -28.19 2.67 -0.38
N ALA A 152 -27.12 2.22 0.28
CA ALA A 152 -26.49 2.93 1.38
C ALA A 152 -26.02 4.34 0.97
N ALA A 153 -25.37 4.47 -0.19
CA ALA A 153 -24.93 5.75 -0.72
C ALA A 153 -26.11 6.72 -0.98
N TYR A 154 -27.16 6.28 -1.68
CA TYR A 154 -28.31 7.15 -1.95
C TYR A 154 -29.10 7.52 -0.68
N PHE A 155 -29.21 6.62 0.29
CA PHE A 155 -29.79 6.93 1.60
C PHE A 155 -28.99 8.01 2.33
N VAL A 156 -27.67 7.86 2.40
CA VAL A 156 -26.73 8.86 2.94
C VAL A 156 -26.88 10.21 2.24
N GLU A 157 -26.95 10.23 0.91
CA GLU A 157 -27.07 11.45 0.12
C GLU A 157 -28.40 12.19 0.37
N ALA A 158 -29.50 11.45 0.47
CA ALA A 158 -30.82 12.00 0.78
C ALA A 158 -30.88 12.58 2.21
N VAL A 159 -30.39 11.84 3.22
CA VAL A 159 -30.35 12.31 4.62
C VAL A 159 -29.53 13.58 4.75
N VAL A 160 -28.30 13.62 4.22
CA VAL A 160 -27.43 14.81 4.34
C VAL A 160 -28.02 16.04 3.64
N LEU A 161 -28.70 15.86 2.50
CA LEU A 161 -29.39 16.95 1.82
C LEU A 161 -30.61 17.45 2.62
N LEU A 162 -31.42 16.54 3.16
CA LEU A 162 -32.59 16.88 3.97
C LEU A 162 -32.21 17.56 5.30
N GLU A 163 -31.14 17.14 5.96
CA GLU A 163 -30.61 17.79 7.17
C GLU A 163 -30.10 19.20 6.90
N GLY A 164 -29.32 19.39 5.83
CA GLY A 164 -28.81 20.71 5.43
C GLY A 164 -29.92 21.68 5.02
N LEU A 165 -30.94 21.20 4.31
CA LEU A 165 -32.16 21.97 4.04
C LEU A 165 -32.96 22.23 5.33
N GLY A 166 -33.01 21.27 6.25
CA GLY A 166 -33.67 21.39 7.54
C GLY A 166 -33.08 22.48 8.43
N MET A 167 -31.75 22.66 8.43
CA MET A 167 -31.08 23.80 9.08
C MET A 167 -31.64 25.14 8.53
N ILE A 168 -31.57 25.32 7.21
CA ILE A 168 -32.01 26.56 6.53
C ILE A 168 -33.50 26.83 6.76
N PHE A 169 -34.39 25.85 6.58
CA PHE A 169 -35.84 26.05 6.69
C PHE A 169 -36.31 26.28 8.13
N VAL A 170 -35.74 25.60 9.13
CA VAL A 170 -36.06 25.86 10.54
C VAL A 170 -35.64 27.29 10.92
N LYS A 171 -34.41 27.69 10.57
CA LYS A 171 -33.91 29.04 10.87
C LYS A 171 -34.71 30.12 10.12
N ALA A 172 -34.99 29.94 8.83
CA ALA A 172 -35.80 30.88 8.04
C ALA A 172 -37.23 31.01 8.59
N GLY A 173 -37.84 29.92 9.05
CA GLY A 173 -39.15 29.95 9.72
C GLY A 173 -39.12 30.68 11.06
N LYS A 174 -38.07 30.48 11.88
CA LYS A 174 -37.85 31.21 13.14
C LYS A 174 -37.67 32.71 12.89
N LEU A 175 -36.91 33.10 11.88
CA LEU A 175 -36.76 34.50 11.45
C LEU A 175 -38.08 35.11 10.94
N ALA A 176 -38.96 34.32 10.31
CA ALA A 176 -40.27 34.82 9.84
C ALA A 176 -41.20 35.18 11.03
N LEU A 177 -41.12 34.46 12.14
CA LEU A 177 -41.81 34.81 13.39
C LEU A 177 -41.30 36.13 13.96
N TYR A 178 -39.97 36.27 14.12
CA TYR A 178 -39.36 37.49 14.64
C TYR A 178 -39.64 38.73 13.75
N ARG A 179 -39.66 38.57 12.42
CA ARG A 179 -40.03 39.63 11.48
C ARG A 179 -41.48 40.09 11.65
N ALA A 180 -42.41 39.20 11.97
CA ALA A 180 -43.79 39.56 12.30
C ALA A 180 -43.92 40.28 13.67
N GLU A 181 -42.94 40.09 14.56
CA GLU A 181 -42.79 40.79 15.84
C GLU A 181 -41.98 42.11 15.72
N GLY A 182 -41.63 42.51 14.49
CA GLY A 182 -40.91 43.76 14.19
C GLY A 182 -39.38 43.68 14.30
N GLN A 183 -38.81 42.47 14.45
CA GLN A 183 -37.37 42.23 14.47
C GLN A 183 -36.88 41.74 13.11
N ASP A 184 -36.19 42.60 12.36
CA ASP A 184 -35.58 42.23 11.08
C ASP A 184 -34.31 41.38 11.25
N PHE A 185 -34.05 40.52 10.27
CA PHE A 185 -32.89 39.63 10.24
C PHE A 185 -31.59 40.39 9.91
N HIS A 186 -30.45 39.88 10.38
CA HIS A 186 -29.16 40.55 10.20
C HIS A 186 -28.44 40.01 8.96
N TRP A 187 -28.24 40.86 7.94
CA TRP A 187 -27.56 40.46 6.69
C TRP A 187 -26.13 39.91 6.91
N SER A 188 -25.47 40.28 8.01
CA SER A 188 -24.17 39.75 8.43
C SER A 188 -24.18 38.29 8.90
N THR A 189 -25.34 37.72 9.20
CA THR A 189 -25.48 36.41 9.89
C THR A 189 -26.63 35.54 9.41
N ASP A 190 -27.50 36.07 8.53
CA ASP A 190 -28.75 35.43 8.11
C ASP A 190 -28.94 35.58 6.58
N TRP A 191 -27.85 35.54 5.80
CA TRP A 191 -27.82 35.95 4.39
C TRP A 191 -28.53 35.01 3.40
N VAL A 192 -28.87 33.78 3.78
CA VAL A 192 -29.75 32.87 3.03
C VAL A 192 -31.10 32.72 3.73
N SER A 193 -31.10 32.42 5.02
CA SER A 193 -32.34 32.16 5.77
C SER A 193 -33.20 33.42 5.93
N GLY A 194 -32.58 34.60 5.99
CA GLY A 194 -33.26 35.90 6.07
C GLY A 194 -34.08 36.22 4.82
N PRO A 195 -33.51 36.23 3.61
CA PRO A 195 -34.28 36.31 2.37
C PRO A 195 -35.42 35.29 2.28
N ILE A 196 -35.19 34.03 2.68
CA ILE A 196 -36.23 32.99 2.68
C ILE A 196 -37.33 33.31 3.71
N SER A 197 -37.02 33.91 4.86
CA SER A 197 -38.02 34.31 5.86
C SER A 197 -39.03 35.33 5.33
N THR A 198 -38.68 36.12 4.30
CA THR A 198 -39.58 37.11 3.69
C THR A 198 -40.69 36.51 2.82
N ILE A 199 -40.56 35.26 2.39
CA ILE A 199 -41.56 34.52 1.60
C ILE A 199 -42.28 33.43 2.41
N LEU A 200 -41.82 33.14 3.63
CA LEU A 200 -42.46 32.18 4.53
C LEU A 200 -43.50 32.87 5.42
N PRO A 201 -44.64 32.21 5.71
CA PRO A 201 -45.62 32.73 6.67
C PRO A 201 -45.10 32.64 8.11
N ALA A 202 -45.33 33.68 8.90
CA ALA A 202 -45.06 33.69 10.34
C ALA A 202 -46.02 32.72 11.08
N ASN A 203 -45.61 31.46 11.24
CA ASN A 203 -46.46 30.40 11.79
C ASN A 203 -45.66 29.44 12.69
N GLU A 204 -45.99 29.42 13.99
CA GLU A 204 -45.35 28.54 14.98
C GLU A 204 -45.40 27.05 14.58
N LEU A 205 -46.54 26.59 14.06
CA LEU A 205 -46.73 25.20 13.68
C LEU A 205 -45.82 24.80 12.51
N MET A 206 -45.60 25.71 11.56
CA MET A 206 -44.68 25.48 10.43
C MET A 206 -43.25 25.26 10.93
N VAL A 207 -42.77 26.08 11.87
CA VAL A 207 -41.42 25.95 12.43
C VAL A 207 -41.28 24.65 13.23
N SER A 208 -42.27 24.29 14.06
CA SER A 208 -42.26 23.01 14.77
C SER A 208 -42.36 21.80 13.83
N ILE A 209 -43.04 21.92 12.68
CA ILE A 209 -43.07 20.87 11.64
C ILE A 209 -41.72 20.76 10.92
N PHE A 210 -41.07 21.86 10.55
CA PHE A 210 -39.72 21.82 9.96
C PHE A 210 -38.70 21.22 10.96
N ALA A 211 -38.79 21.60 12.23
CA ALA A 211 -37.97 21.02 13.29
C ALA A 211 -38.22 19.52 13.46
N LEU A 212 -39.49 19.09 13.40
CA LEU A 212 -39.84 17.67 13.47
C LEU A 212 -39.36 16.88 12.25
N ILE A 213 -39.45 17.42 11.03
CA ILE A 213 -38.97 16.77 9.80
C ILE A 213 -37.45 16.58 9.87
N LYS A 214 -36.71 17.60 10.31
CA LYS A 214 -35.26 17.53 10.57
C LYS A 214 -34.96 16.47 11.64
N LEU A 215 -35.62 16.55 12.79
CA LEU A 215 -35.44 15.60 13.89
C LEU A 215 -35.68 14.14 13.45
N LEU A 216 -36.81 13.87 12.78
CA LEU A 216 -37.18 12.54 12.28
C LEU A 216 -36.24 12.03 11.17
N THR A 217 -35.66 12.90 10.34
CA THR A 217 -34.67 12.51 9.34
C THR A 217 -33.43 11.89 10.01
N GLY A 218 -32.91 12.55 11.05
CA GLY A 218 -31.86 11.99 11.90
C GLY A 218 -32.27 10.76 12.72
N MET A 219 -33.55 10.61 13.12
CA MET A 219 -34.02 9.38 13.77
C MET A 219 -34.05 8.20 12.80
N ILE A 220 -34.50 8.42 11.56
CA ILE A 220 -34.47 7.41 10.49
C ILE A 220 -33.01 7.02 10.19
N TRP A 221 -32.10 8.00 10.15
CA TRP A 221 -30.66 7.76 10.05
C TRP A 221 -30.14 6.84 11.18
N LEU A 222 -30.35 7.20 12.44
CA LEU A 222 -29.90 6.41 13.60
C LEU A 222 -30.48 4.98 13.58
N TYR A 223 -31.77 4.85 13.30
CA TYR A 223 -32.44 3.55 13.23
C TYR A 223 -31.85 2.66 12.13
N VAL A 224 -31.76 3.17 10.88
CA VAL A 224 -31.30 2.40 9.72
C VAL A 224 -29.82 2.04 9.83
N VAL A 225 -28.97 2.97 10.27
CA VAL A 225 -27.53 2.73 10.42
C VAL A 225 -27.26 1.74 11.57
N GLY A 226 -28.01 1.83 12.67
CA GLY A 226 -27.93 0.88 13.80
C GLY A 226 -28.27 -0.58 13.43
N ARG A 227 -29.14 -0.78 12.42
CA ARG A 227 -29.43 -2.11 11.87
C ARG A 227 -28.31 -2.57 10.92
N ASN A 228 -27.91 -1.73 9.98
CA ASN A 228 -26.97 -2.05 8.90
C ASN A 228 -25.52 -1.73 9.29
N ILE A 229 -24.90 -2.58 10.12
CA ILE A 229 -23.52 -2.37 10.62
C ILE A 229 -22.44 -2.47 9.53
N THR A 230 -22.72 -3.15 8.42
CA THR A 230 -21.82 -3.27 7.26
C THR A 230 -21.86 -2.09 6.30
N TRP A 231 -22.75 -1.09 6.48
CA TRP A 231 -22.81 0.09 5.61
C TRP A 231 -21.62 1.04 5.83
N GLY A 232 -20.46 0.72 5.25
CA GLY A 232 -19.20 1.45 5.47
C GLY A 232 -19.23 2.92 5.01
N VAL A 233 -20.03 3.22 3.96
CA VAL A 233 -20.33 4.59 3.54
C VAL A 233 -21.12 5.39 4.59
N ALA A 234 -21.81 4.73 5.52
CA ALA A 234 -22.44 5.36 6.68
C ALA A 234 -21.55 5.34 7.93
N TRP A 235 -20.96 4.19 8.26
CA TRP A 235 -20.27 3.96 9.54
C TRP A 235 -18.93 4.67 9.70
N HIS A 236 -18.25 5.06 8.61
CA HIS A 236 -16.98 5.80 8.72
C HIS A 236 -17.10 7.17 9.44
N ARG A 237 -18.32 7.72 9.61
CA ARG A 237 -18.53 8.95 10.42
C ARG A 237 -18.39 8.69 11.93
N PHE A 238 -18.22 7.43 12.31
CA PHE A 238 -17.95 6.98 13.68
C PHE A 238 -16.64 6.21 13.74
N SER A 239 -16.44 5.19 12.89
CA SER A 239 -15.27 4.30 12.96
C SER A 239 -13.95 4.91 12.49
N ALA A 240 -13.97 5.91 11.57
CA ALA A 240 -12.73 6.51 11.06
C ALA A 240 -11.88 7.19 12.14
N PHE A 241 -12.49 7.80 13.14
CA PHE A 241 -11.78 8.44 14.25
C PHE A 241 -10.92 7.45 15.03
N PHE A 242 -11.48 6.27 15.33
CA PHE A 242 -10.79 5.21 16.06
C PHE A 242 -9.70 4.58 15.21
N ASN A 243 -9.96 4.31 13.92
CA ASN A 243 -8.94 3.69 13.06
C ASN A 243 -7.75 4.63 12.78
N ILE A 244 -8.00 5.94 12.61
CA ILE A 244 -6.95 6.96 12.46
C ILE A 244 -6.16 7.16 13.76
N TYR A 245 -6.77 6.95 14.94
CA TYR A 245 -6.08 6.98 16.22
C TYR A 245 -5.22 5.72 16.46
N PHE A 246 -5.74 4.54 16.13
CA PHE A 246 -5.11 3.22 16.32
C PHE A 246 -4.24 2.75 15.14
N LYS A 247 -3.79 3.66 14.26
CA LYS A 247 -2.76 3.37 13.24
C LYS A 247 -1.53 2.69 13.83
N ARG A 248 -0.83 1.88 13.04
CA ARG A 248 0.46 1.30 13.42
C ARG A 248 1.47 2.40 13.84
N GLU A 249 1.75 3.33 12.94
CA GLU A 249 2.70 4.42 13.14
C GLU A 249 2.08 5.58 13.97
N ALA A 250 2.58 5.83 15.18
CA ALA A 250 2.06 6.89 16.06
C ALA A 250 2.28 8.32 15.52
N ASP A 251 3.21 8.50 14.57
CA ASP A 251 3.56 9.78 13.95
C ASP A 251 2.63 10.20 12.77
N GLY A 252 1.70 9.34 12.35
CA GLY A 252 0.77 9.59 11.25
C GLY A 252 1.28 9.20 9.85
N ARG A 253 2.46 8.56 9.76
CA ARG A 253 2.84 7.81 8.55
C ARG A 253 1.83 6.68 8.29
N THR A 254 1.74 6.30 7.02
CA THR A 254 1.04 5.08 6.57
C THR A 254 1.72 3.85 7.14
N ALA A 255 0.96 2.78 7.41
CA ALA A 255 1.49 1.41 7.59
C ALA A 255 2.15 0.87 6.30
N LEU A 256 3.36 1.38 6.00
CA LEU A 256 4.24 1.03 4.89
C LEU A 256 5.69 1.29 5.32
N GLY A 257 6.64 0.61 4.67
CA GLY A 257 8.00 0.45 5.19
C GLY A 257 8.17 -1.03 5.55
N ALA A 258 8.33 -1.30 6.85
CA ALA A 258 8.21 -2.63 7.41
C ALA A 258 6.84 -3.26 7.10
N LEU A 259 6.84 -4.54 6.74
CA LEU A 259 5.69 -5.43 6.83
C LEU A 259 5.39 -5.77 8.31
N LYS A 260 4.13 -6.01 8.67
CA LYS A 260 3.79 -6.61 9.98
C LYS A 260 4.54 -7.95 10.16
N PRO A 261 5.36 -8.15 11.22
CA PRO A 261 5.90 -9.47 11.55
C PRO A 261 4.78 -10.49 11.77
N MET A 262 5.01 -11.77 11.48
CA MET A 262 4.07 -12.80 11.95
C MET A 262 4.15 -12.86 13.48
N THR A 263 3.01 -13.05 14.15
CA THR A 263 2.93 -12.91 15.63
C THR A 263 2.16 -14.04 16.30
N MET A 264 2.72 -14.58 17.37
CA MET A 264 2.04 -15.47 18.32
C MET A 264 1.71 -14.70 19.59
N ASP A 265 0.48 -14.79 20.11
CA ASP A 265 0.05 -14.19 21.38
C ASP A 265 0.24 -12.65 21.53
N GLY A 266 0.63 -11.97 20.44
CA GLY A 266 1.00 -10.55 20.40
C GLY A 266 2.51 -10.26 20.30
N GLU A 267 3.38 -11.27 20.35
CA GLU A 267 4.82 -11.12 20.13
C GLU A 267 5.24 -11.61 18.75
N ALA A 268 6.39 -11.14 18.24
CA ALA A 268 6.96 -11.65 16.99
C ALA A 268 7.29 -13.15 17.10
N LEU A 269 6.90 -13.90 16.06
CA LEU A 269 7.11 -15.33 15.90
C LEU A 269 8.53 -15.61 15.41
N THR A 270 9.26 -16.46 16.14
CA THR A 270 10.52 -17.09 15.72
C THR A 270 10.42 -18.59 15.96
N MET A 271 11.31 -19.41 15.39
CA MET A 271 11.22 -20.87 15.54
C MET A 271 11.40 -21.31 16.99
N GLU A 272 12.33 -20.71 17.74
CA GLU A 272 12.59 -21.03 19.14
C GLU A 272 11.37 -20.79 20.02
N LYS A 273 10.53 -19.81 19.68
CA LYS A 273 9.27 -19.54 20.40
C LYS A 273 8.14 -20.50 20.03
N ILE A 274 8.18 -21.11 18.85
CA ILE A 274 7.28 -22.21 18.50
C ILE A 274 7.70 -23.43 19.31
N GLU A 275 8.98 -23.77 19.29
CA GLU A 275 9.57 -24.88 20.04
C GLU A 275 9.29 -24.73 21.55
N GLU A 276 9.63 -23.59 22.17
CA GLU A 276 9.34 -23.30 23.59
C GLU A 276 7.84 -23.44 23.93
N ARG A 277 6.94 -23.05 23.02
CA ARG A 277 5.49 -23.09 23.27
C ARG A 277 4.90 -24.48 23.06
N THR A 278 5.33 -25.22 22.06
CA THR A 278 4.92 -26.63 21.82
C THR A 278 5.54 -27.58 22.86
N GLU A 279 6.72 -27.28 23.42
CA GLU A 279 7.25 -27.99 24.60
C GLU A 279 6.47 -27.68 25.88
N ALA A 280 5.84 -26.50 25.98
CA ALA A 280 5.05 -26.09 27.15
C ALA A 280 3.57 -26.55 27.10
N ASP A 281 3.07 -26.93 25.93
CA ASP A 281 1.67 -27.23 25.65
C ASP A 281 1.58 -28.19 24.45
N GLU A 282 1.46 -29.50 24.71
CA GLU A 282 1.52 -30.54 23.65
C GLU A 282 0.38 -30.44 22.63
N ASP A 283 -0.74 -29.80 22.99
CA ASP A 283 -1.89 -29.53 22.12
C ASP A 283 -1.79 -28.17 21.37
N PHE A 284 -0.65 -27.46 21.45
CA PHE A 284 -0.48 -26.13 20.84
C PHE A 284 -0.15 -26.20 19.34
N GLU A 285 -1.15 -25.90 18.50
CA GLU A 285 -0.97 -25.59 17.08
C GLU A 285 -0.74 -24.08 16.84
N PRO A 286 0.40 -23.65 16.27
CA PRO A 286 0.65 -22.25 15.96
C PRO A 286 -0.14 -21.78 14.73
N VAL A 287 -0.97 -20.74 14.88
CA VAL A 287 -1.68 -20.10 13.75
C VAL A 287 -0.70 -19.27 12.91
N LEU A 288 -0.23 -19.85 11.79
CA LEU A 288 0.74 -19.21 10.89
C LEU A 288 0.07 -18.34 9.83
N GLY A 289 -0.31 -17.11 10.19
CA GLY A 289 -0.92 -16.14 9.28
C GLY A 289 -2.40 -15.89 9.61
N ALA A 290 -3.26 -15.92 8.58
CA ALA A 290 -4.71 -15.85 8.75
C ALA A 290 -5.42 -16.75 7.73
N GLY A 291 -5.93 -17.89 8.20
CA GLY A 291 -6.77 -18.83 7.45
C GLY A 291 -8.25 -18.72 7.77
N ALA A 292 -8.57 -18.12 8.92
CA ALA A 292 -9.92 -17.78 9.35
C ALA A 292 -10.02 -16.28 9.68
N ILE A 293 -11.24 -15.74 9.75
CA ILE A 293 -11.46 -14.30 9.97
C ILE A 293 -11.14 -13.87 11.42
N GLU A 294 -11.27 -14.80 12.36
CA GLU A 294 -10.86 -14.68 13.76
C GLU A 294 -9.34 -14.56 13.97
N ASP A 295 -8.52 -14.95 12.99
CA ASP A 295 -7.05 -14.86 13.08
C ASP A 295 -6.52 -13.43 12.95
N PHE A 296 -7.24 -12.58 12.22
CA PHE A 296 -6.89 -11.16 12.14
C PHE A 296 -7.04 -10.50 13.51
N SER A 297 -6.10 -9.60 13.83
CA SER A 297 -6.17 -8.86 15.09
C SER A 297 -7.45 -8.02 15.18
N TRP A 298 -7.84 -7.60 16.39
CA TRP A 298 -8.95 -6.67 16.61
C TRP A 298 -8.85 -5.39 15.74
N LYS A 299 -7.63 -4.97 15.38
CA LYS A 299 -7.40 -3.85 14.46
C LYS A 299 -7.69 -4.22 13.00
N GLY A 300 -7.46 -5.46 12.58
CA GLY A 300 -7.95 -5.96 11.28
C GLY A 300 -9.48 -5.88 11.20
N TRP A 301 -10.18 -6.36 12.23
CA TRP A 301 -11.64 -6.24 12.31
C TRP A 301 -12.13 -4.78 12.31
N LEU A 302 -11.41 -3.87 12.98
CA LEU A 302 -11.68 -2.43 12.92
C LEU A 302 -11.43 -1.84 11.52
N ASP A 303 -10.35 -2.23 10.85
CA ASP A 303 -10.03 -1.83 9.48
C ASP A 303 -11.15 -2.20 8.50
N PHE A 304 -11.58 -3.47 8.54
CA PHE A 304 -12.67 -3.98 7.70
C PHE A 304 -13.95 -3.18 7.96
N SER A 305 -14.29 -2.98 9.24
CA SER A 305 -15.45 -2.18 9.70
C SER A 305 -15.33 -0.67 9.41
N THR A 306 -14.16 -0.17 9.02
CA THR A 306 -13.91 1.24 8.70
C THR A 306 -13.85 1.51 7.19
N CYS A 307 -14.05 0.48 6.35
CA CYS A 307 -14.04 0.62 4.89
C CYS A 307 -15.07 1.65 4.39
N THR A 308 -14.59 2.83 3.97
CA THR A 308 -15.42 3.94 3.44
C THR A 308 -16.13 3.64 2.11
N GLU A 309 -15.84 2.50 1.47
CA GLU A 309 -16.28 2.11 0.12
C GLU A 309 -15.94 3.13 -1.00
N CYS A 310 -15.08 4.11 -0.74
CA CYS A 310 -14.86 5.27 -1.62
C CYS A 310 -14.15 4.98 -2.94
N GLY A 311 -13.64 3.76 -3.14
CA GLY A 311 -12.97 3.31 -4.36
C GLY A 311 -11.54 3.82 -4.57
N ARG A 312 -10.95 4.60 -3.64
CA ARG A 312 -9.59 5.17 -3.82
C ARG A 312 -8.50 4.12 -3.97
N CYS A 313 -8.52 3.08 -3.14
CA CYS A 313 -7.55 1.98 -3.20
C CYS A 313 -7.72 1.10 -4.46
N GLN A 314 -8.96 0.93 -4.94
CA GLN A 314 -9.31 0.24 -6.18
C GLN A 314 -8.87 1.04 -7.43
N GLU A 315 -9.18 2.35 -7.48
CA GLU A 315 -8.80 3.28 -8.56
C GLU A 315 -7.27 3.43 -8.72
N GLN A 316 -6.48 3.01 -7.73
CA GLN A 316 -5.02 3.13 -7.70
C GLN A 316 -4.30 1.77 -7.55
N CYS A 317 -5.04 0.66 -7.56
CA CYS A 317 -4.46 -0.68 -7.64
C CYS A 317 -3.98 -0.95 -9.07
N PRO A 318 -2.76 -1.45 -9.30
CA PRO A 318 -2.30 -1.76 -10.64
C PRO A 318 -3.13 -2.90 -11.26
N ALA A 319 -3.30 -4.03 -10.54
CA ALA A 319 -4.04 -5.20 -10.99
C ALA A 319 -5.49 -4.88 -11.42
N TRP A 320 -6.24 -4.12 -10.60
CA TRP A 320 -7.60 -3.69 -10.95
C TRP A 320 -7.65 -2.89 -12.27
N ASN A 321 -6.69 -1.99 -12.47
CA ASN A 321 -6.65 -1.15 -13.67
C ASN A 321 -6.24 -1.94 -14.92
N THR A 322 -5.53 -3.07 -14.78
CA THR A 322 -5.20 -3.97 -15.90
C THR A 322 -6.16 -5.16 -16.07
N GLY A 323 -7.30 -5.16 -15.36
CA GLY A 323 -8.38 -6.13 -15.56
C GLY A 323 -8.24 -7.46 -14.82
N LYS A 324 -7.31 -7.55 -13.85
CA LYS A 324 -7.23 -8.68 -12.91
C LYS A 324 -8.34 -8.59 -11.85
N PRO A 325 -8.79 -9.71 -11.24
CA PRO A 325 -9.93 -9.71 -10.30
C PRO A 325 -9.69 -8.90 -9.03
N LEU A 326 -8.42 -8.71 -8.62
CA LEU A 326 -8.05 -7.98 -7.43
C LEU A 326 -8.57 -6.53 -7.40
N SER A 327 -9.54 -6.28 -6.52
CA SER A 327 -9.82 -4.95 -5.97
C SER A 327 -9.54 -4.93 -4.46
N PRO A 328 -8.55 -4.14 -3.99
CA PRO A 328 -8.31 -3.96 -2.56
C PRO A 328 -9.50 -3.37 -1.78
N LYS A 329 -10.49 -2.77 -2.47
CA LYS A 329 -11.75 -2.35 -1.82
C LYS A 329 -12.68 -3.55 -1.63
N LEU A 330 -12.87 -4.38 -2.66
CA LEU A 330 -13.79 -5.52 -2.60
C LEU A 330 -13.26 -6.57 -1.63
N MET A 331 -11.95 -6.81 -1.60
CA MET A 331 -11.27 -7.62 -0.59
C MET A 331 -11.67 -7.23 0.84
N ILE A 332 -11.46 -5.96 1.21
CA ILE A 332 -11.75 -5.44 2.56
C ILE A 332 -13.26 -5.44 2.85
N MET A 333 -14.12 -5.30 1.83
CA MET A 333 -15.57 -5.44 1.98
C MET A 333 -16.01 -6.89 2.19
N ALA A 334 -15.41 -7.86 1.48
CA ALA A 334 -15.67 -9.29 1.67
C ALA A 334 -15.25 -9.73 3.08
N LEU A 335 -14.04 -9.37 3.52
CA LEU A 335 -13.56 -9.61 4.89
C LEU A 335 -14.49 -8.98 5.93
N ARG A 336 -14.95 -7.73 5.71
CA ARG A 336 -15.93 -7.05 6.59
C ARG A 336 -17.26 -7.79 6.67
N ASP A 337 -17.82 -8.17 5.52
CA ASP A 337 -19.18 -8.70 5.45
C ASP A 337 -19.21 -10.15 5.98
N HIS A 338 -18.19 -10.95 5.67
CA HIS A 338 -17.94 -12.25 6.30
C HIS A 338 -17.71 -12.13 7.81
N ALA A 339 -16.85 -11.21 8.28
CA ALA A 339 -16.60 -10.98 9.71
C ALA A 339 -17.89 -10.69 10.50
N HIS A 340 -18.73 -9.77 10.02
CA HIS A 340 -19.99 -9.44 10.70
C HIS A 340 -21.09 -10.51 10.53
N ALA A 341 -20.95 -11.42 9.57
CA ALA A 341 -21.85 -12.56 9.37
C ALA A 341 -21.45 -13.80 10.18
N LYS A 342 -20.15 -14.10 10.34
CA LYS A 342 -19.61 -15.17 11.21
C LYS A 342 -19.62 -14.78 12.70
N ALA A 343 -19.53 -13.48 13.03
CA ALA A 343 -19.49 -12.99 14.41
C ALA A 343 -20.57 -13.54 15.38
N PRO A 344 -21.84 -13.79 15.01
CA PRO A 344 -22.83 -14.39 15.91
C PRO A 344 -22.51 -15.83 16.34
N TYR A 345 -21.79 -16.58 15.51
CA TYR A 345 -21.30 -17.93 15.81
C TYR A 345 -20.10 -17.87 16.75
N LEU A 346 -19.10 -17.03 16.42
CA LEU A 346 -17.92 -16.81 17.25
C LEU A 346 -18.28 -16.26 18.65
N LEU A 347 -19.23 -15.32 18.74
CA LEU A 347 -19.73 -14.77 20.01
C LEU A 347 -20.53 -15.78 20.86
N ALA A 348 -20.95 -16.91 20.29
CA ALA A 348 -21.53 -18.01 21.04
C ALA A 348 -20.46 -18.96 21.64
N GLY A 349 -19.20 -18.83 21.20
CA GLY A 349 -18.10 -19.74 21.53
C GLY A 349 -17.73 -20.70 20.39
N GLY A 350 -18.35 -20.59 19.21
CA GLY A 350 -18.06 -21.45 18.06
C GLY A 350 -16.63 -21.29 17.54
N LYS A 351 -16.01 -22.42 17.20
CA LYS A 351 -14.69 -22.49 16.56
C LYS A 351 -14.61 -23.71 15.64
N THR A 352 -13.97 -23.53 14.50
CA THR A 352 -13.65 -24.60 13.54
C THR A 352 -12.15 -24.78 13.45
N THR A 353 -11.62 -25.96 13.77
CA THR A 353 -10.22 -26.34 13.56
C THR A 353 -10.17 -27.44 12.51
N MET A 354 -9.45 -27.25 11.39
CA MET A 354 -9.36 -28.21 10.27
C MET A 354 -10.71 -28.71 9.71
N GLY A 355 -11.79 -27.95 9.91
CA GLY A 355 -13.17 -28.29 9.50
C GLY A 355 -14.03 -28.90 10.61
N GLU A 356 -13.45 -29.30 11.75
CA GLU A 356 -14.17 -29.87 12.89
C GLU A 356 -14.54 -28.77 13.92
N GLU A 357 -15.71 -28.90 14.55
CA GLU A 357 -16.17 -27.95 15.59
C GLU A 357 -15.42 -28.24 16.91
N THR A 358 -14.62 -27.29 17.37
CA THR A 358 -13.82 -27.39 18.61
C THR A 358 -14.33 -26.46 19.72
N GLY A 359 -15.22 -25.51 19.41
CA GLY A 359 -15.71 -24.52 20.37
C GLY A 359 -17.06 -24.85 21.01
N LEU A 360 -18.01 -25.34 20.21
CA LEU A 360 -19.37 -25.65 20.63
C LEU A 360 -19.62 -27.17 20.72
N VAL A 361 -18.78 -27.88 21.47
CA VAL A 361 -18.93 -29.32 21.71
C VAL A 361 -19.69 -29.66 23.00
N ASP A 362 -20.11 -30.92 23.14
CA ASP A 362 -20.60 -31.57 24.36
C ASP A 362 -19.44 -32.09 25.25
N ALA A 363 -19.72 -32.96 26.22
CA ALA A 363 -18.68 -33.50 27.12
C ALA A 363 -17.91 -34.68 26.50
N GLU A 364 -18.41 -35.18 25.38
CA GLU A 364 -17.94 -36.34 24.63
C GLU A 364 -17.18 -35.91 23.34
N GLY A 365 -17.12 -34.61 23.06
CA GLY A 365 -16.40 -34.00 21.93
C GLY A 365 -17.24 -33.79 20.67
N ASN A 366 -18.54 -34.08 20.68
CA ASN A 366 -19.42 -33.93 19.52
C ASN A 366 -20.06 -32.54 19.46
N PRO A 367 -20.47 -32.02 18.29
CA PRO A 367 -21.10 -30.70 18.18
C PRO A 367 -22.42 -30.59 18.97
N ASP A 368 -22.50 -29.64 19.91
CA ASP A 368 -23.68 -29.39 20.74
C ASP A 368 -24.79 -28.73 19.91
N GLU A 369 -25.65 -29.57 19.33
CA GLU A 369 -26.82 -29.17 18.54
C GLU A 369 -27.74 -28.18 19.28
N LYS A 370 -27.77 -28.20 20.62
CA LYS A 370 -28.65 -27.38 21.47
C LYS A 370 -28.07 -25.98 21.73
N LYS A 371 -26.75 -25.82 21.69
CA LYS A 371 -26.09 -24.52 21.54
C LYS A 371 -26.21 -24.03 20.09
N LEU A 372 -25.85 -24.87 19.12
CA LEU A 372 -25.78 -24.54 17.70
C LEU A 372 -27.14 -24.15 17.10
N SER A 373 -28.25 -24.78 17.50
CA SER A 373 -29.61 -24.42 17.06
C SER A 373 -30.12 -23.05 17.55
N ARG A 374 -29.41 -22.41 18.49
CA ARG A 374 -29.71 -21.04 18.94
C ARG A 374 -29.00 -19.97 18.11
N ILE A 375 -28.03 -20.37 17.30
CA ILE A 375 -27.26 -19.50 16.42
C ILE A 375 -28.01 -19.40 15.08
N PRO A 376 -28.14 -18.20 14.46
CA PRO A 376 -28.77 -18.08 13.15
C PRO A 376 -28.10 -19.00 12.12
N GLU A 377 -28.89 -19.78 11.39
CA GLU A 377 -28.45 -20.74 10.38
C GLU A 377 -27.43 -20.13 9.40
N ALA A 378 -27.74 -18.95 8.85
CA ALA A 378 -26.84 -18.22 7.95
C ALA A 378 -25.46 -17.88 8.57
N ALA A 379 -25.37 -17.70 9.90
CA ALA A 379 -24.09 -17.47 10.59
C ALA A 379 -23.31 -18.76 10.86
N ARG A 380 -23.97 -19.93 10.85
CA ARG A 380 -23.32 -21.25 10.87
C ARG A 380 -22.81 -21.64 9.49
N LEU A 381 -23.64 -21.48 8.46
CA LEU A 381 -23.25 -21.73 7.07
C LEU A 381 -22.07 -20.83 6.66
N GLU A 382 -22.13 -19.54 6.95
CA GLU A 382 -21.01 -18.62 6.68
C GLU A 382 -19.75 -18.94 7.51
N ALA A 383 -19.88 -19.64 8.65
CA ALA A 383 -18.73 -20.07 9.45
C ALA A 383 -17.98 -21.27 8.86
N GLN A 384 -18.63 -22.06 8.00
CA GLN A 384 -18.05 -23.24 7.34
C GLN A 384 -17.28 -22.91 6.05
N ARG A 385 -17.41 -21.68 5.54
CA ARG A 385 -16.80 -21.26 4.28
C ARG A 385 -15.32 -20.91 4.46
N PRO A 386 -14.41 -21.41 3.61
CA PRO A 386 -12.98 -21.12 3.74
C PRO A 386 -12.69 -19.64 3.42
N LEU A 387 -11.72 -19.04 4.12
CA LEU A 387 -11.37 -17.62 3.93
C LEU A 387 -10.80 -17.37 2.53
N VAL A 388 -9.93 -18.25 2.06
CA VAL A 388 -9.36 -18.25 0.71
C VAL A 388 -9.85 -19.51 -0.01
N GLY A 389 -10.20 -19.39 -1.29
CA GLY A 389 -10.68 -20.53 -2.08
C GLY A 389 -11.44 -20.08 -3.34
N HIS A 390 -11.58 -20.99 -4.30
CA HIS A 390 -12.26 -20.71 -5.58
C HIS A 390 -13.70 -20.20 -5.41
N THR A 391 -14.21 -19.46 -6.39
CA THR A 391 -15.49 -18.75 -6.23
C THR A 391 -16.71 -19.64 -6.47
N THR A 392 -17.90 -19.14 -6.11
CA THR A 392 -19.18 -19.81 -6.42
C THR A 392 -19.48 -19.91 -7.93
N ALA A 393 -18.67 -19.31 -8.80
CA ALA A 393 -18.76 -19.51 -10.25
C ALA A 393 -17.89 -20.69 -10.74
N ASP A 394 -16.87 -21.07 -9.97
CA ASP A 394 -15.91 -22.13 -10.29
C ASP A 394 -16.25 -23.43 -9.55
N VAL A 395 -16.83 -23.32 -8.35
CA VAL A 395 -17.33 -24.42 -7.53
C VAL A 395 -18.84 -24.56 -7.74
N SER A 396 -19.24 -25.22 -8.84
CA SER A 396 -20.66 -25.39 -9.23
C SER A 396 -21.44 -26.32 -8.30
N ASP A 397 -20.74 -27.26 -7.64
CA ASP A 397 -21.36 -28.44 -7.04
C ASP A 397 -21.57 -28.30 -5.52
N ASP A 398 -20.83 -27.40 -4.87
CA ASP A 398 -21.07 -26.98 -3.47
C ASP A 398 -20.76 -25.47 -3.27
N PRO A 399 -21.79 -24.62 -3.14
CA PRO A 399 -21.62 -23.20 -2.82
C PRO A 399 -21.02 -22.90 -1.44
N MET A 400 -20.90 -23.87 -0.52
CA MET A 400 -20.26 -23.68 0.80
C MET A 400 -18.74 -23.88 0.76
N ALA A 401 -18.23 -24.74 -0.13
CA ALA A 401 -16.80 -24.83 -0.42
C ALA A 401 -16.24 -23.58 -1.14
N ALA A 402 -17.10 -22.65 -1.57
CA ALA A 402 -16.67 -21.41 -2.25
C ALA A 402 -16.12 -20.36 -1.28
N GLY A 403 -14.86 -19.95 -1.51
CA GLY A 403 -14.10 -19.08 -0.61
C GLY A 403 -14.66 -17.66 -0.47
N ILE A 404 -14.25 -16.98 0.61
CA ILE A 404 -14.52 -15.53 0.78
C ILE A 404 -13.66 -14.72 -0.19
N ILE A 405 -12.42 -15.17 -0.40
CA ILE A 405 -11.38 -14.54 -1.22
C ILE A 405 -10.90 -15.52 -2.30
N ASP A 406 -11.03 -15.11 -3.56
CA ASP A 406 -10.45 -15.80 -4.71
C ASP A 406 -8.90 -15.83 -4.66
N PRO A 407 -8.25 -17.00 -4.85
CA PRO A 407 -6.80 -17.11 -4.93
C PRO A 407 -6.17 -16.21 -6.01
N GLU A 408 -6.74 -16.10 -7.22
CA GLU A 408 -6.14 -15.25 -8.26
C GLU A 408 -6.18 -13.76 -7.89
N ALA A 409 -7.21 -13.31 -7.17
CA ALA A 409 -7.27 -11.99 -6.56
C ALA A 409 -6.23 -11.80 -5.43
N LEU A 410 -6.01 -12.82 -4.58
CA LEU A 410 -4.97 -12.80 -3.53
C LEU A 410 -3.56 -12.73 -4.15
N TRP A 411 -3.28 -13.58 -5.13
CA TRP A 411 -1.98 -13.71 -5.78
C TRP A 411 -1.69 -12.61 -6.81
N SER A 412 -2.71 -11.93 -7.32
CA SER A 412 -2.60 -10.66 -8.08
C SER A 412 -2.02 -9.48 -7.28
N CYS A 413 -1.89 -9.57 -5.95
CA CYS A 413 -1.39 -8.45 -5.14
C CYS A 413 0.13 -8.26 -5.29
N THR A 414 0.55 -7.11 -5.82
CA THR A 414 1.98 -6.77 -6.02
C THR A 414 2.64 -6.05 -4.82
N THR A 415 2.08 -6.17 -3.61
CA THR A 415 2.50 -5.55 -2.32
C THR A 415 2.84 -4.04 -2.31
N CYS A 416 2.62 -3.31 -3.40
CA CYS A 416 3.22 -2.00 -3.66
C CYS A 416 2.68 -0.82 -2.82
N GLY A 417 1.81 -1.06 -1.84
CA GLY A 417 1.29 -0.06 -0.91
C GLY A 417 0.34 1.00 -1.48
N ALA A 418 -0.02 0.95 -2.76
CA ALA A 418 -0.87 1.99 -3.40
C ALA A 418 -2.25 2.14 -2.74
N CYS A 419 -2.82 1.03 -2.28
CA CYS A 419 -4.07 0.96 -1.53
C CYS A 419 -3.99 1.67 -0.16
N VAL A 420 -2.93 1.42 0.62
CA VAL A 420 -2.69 2.03 1.94
C VAL A 420 -2.45 3.53 1.81
N GLU A 421 -1.51 3.95 0.97
CA GLU A 421 -1.16 5.38 0.79
C GLU A 421 -2.36 6.22 0.31
N GLN A 422 -3.31 5.63 -0.42
CA GLN A 422 -4.50 6.31 -0.92
C GLN A 422 -5.73 6.14 -0.01
N CYS A 423 -5.63 5.41 1.10
CA CYS A 423 -6.73 5.22 2.03
C CYS A 423 -6.93 6.49 2.89
N PRO A 424 -8.15 7.07 2.96
CA PRO A 424 -8.42 8.25 3.78
C PRO A 424 -8.55 7.93 5.28
N VAL A 425 -8.60 6.63 5.63
CA VAL A 425 -8.80 6.11 6.99
C VAL A 425 -7.72 5.09 7.39
N ASP A 426 -6.62 5.04 6.62
CA ASP A 426 -5.38 4.29 6.89
C ASP A 426 -5.54 2.79 7.20
N ILE A 427 -6.39 2.12 6.40
CA ILE A 427 -6.53 0.66 6.44
C ILE A 427 -5.22 -0.01 5.99
N GLU A 428 -4.75 -0.98 6.77
CA GLU A 428 -3.43 -1.62 6.73
C GLU A 428 -3.41 -2.75 5.67
N HIS A 429 -4.06 -2.50 4.51
CA HIS A 429 -4.39 -3.47 3.45
C HIS A 429 -3.29 -4.50 3.15
N VAL A 430 -2.02 -4.08 3.02
CA VAL A 430 -0.93 -4.96 2.61
C VAL A 430 -0.60 -6.00 3.67
N ASP A 431 -0.68 -5.66 4.95
CA ASP A 431 -0.45 -6.60 6.05
C ASP A 431 -1.51 -7.72 5.98
N HIS A 432 -2.78 -7.37 5.78
CA HIS A 432 -3.88 -8.34 5.60
C HIS A 432 -3.67 -9.28 4.40
N PHE A 433 -3.22 -8.75 3.25
CA PHE A 433 -2.90 -9.58 2.07
C PHE A 433 -1.74 -10.57 2.31
N ILE A 434 -0.78 -10.23 3.16
CA ILE A 434 0.35 -11.12 3.47
C ILE A 434 -0.01 -12.14 4.54
N ASP A 435 -0.83 -11.80 5.53
CA ASP A 435 -1.26 -12.78 6.54
C ASP A 435 -2.05 -13.96 5.93
N MET A 436 -2.93 -13.70 4.95
CA MET A 436 -3.57 -14.78 4.17
C MET A 436 -2.57 -15.60 3.34
N ARG A 437 -1.56 -14.95 2.74
CA ARG A 437 -0.50 -15.67 1.99
C ARG A 437 0.41 -16.51 2.90
N ARG A 438 0.66 -16.06 4.14
CA ARG A 438 1.40 -16.83 5.15
C ARG A 438 0.68 -18.15 5.44
N TYR A 439 -0.64 -18.11 5.64
CA TYR A 439 -1.44 -19.31 5.88
C TYR A 439 -1.43 -20.26 4.68
N GLN A 440 -1.78 -19.74 3.50
CA GLN A 440 -1.76 -20.50 2.23
C GLN A 440 -0.40 -21.18 1.99
N VAL A 441 0.73 -20.49 2.22
CA VAL A 441 2.07 -21.03 1.96
C VAL A 441 2.58 -21.96 3.07
N LEU A 442 2.29 -21.68 4.35
CA LEU A 442 2.91 -22.36 5.50
C LEU A 442 2.03 -23.46 6.12
N ILE A 443 0.72 -23.41 5.93
CA ILE A 443 -0.24 -24.41 6.45
C ILE A 443 -0.81 -25.24 5.30
N GLU A 444 -1.47 -24.58 4.33
CA GLU A 444 -2.18 -25.28 3.25
C GLU A 444 -1.23 -25.79 2.14
N SER A 445 -0.01 -25.26 2.08
CA SER A 445 0.94 -25.45 0.96
C SER A 445 0.37 -25.09 -0.42
N GLU A 446 -0.67 -24.25 -0.46
CA GLU A 446 -1.32 -23.77 -1.68
C GLU A 446 -0.69 -22.45 -2.14
N PHE A 447 -0.05 -22.47 -3.31
CA PHE A 447 0.51 -21.28 -3.93
C PHE A 447 0.76 -21.51 -5.44
N PRO A 448 0.83 -20.44 -6.26
CA PRO A 448 1.17 -20.54 -7.67
C PRO A 448 2.46 -21.35 -7.90
N THR A 449 2.35 -22.39 -8.73
CA THR A 449 3.36 -23.45 -8.88
C THR A 449 4.75 -22.94 -9.25
N GLU A 450 4.82 -21.80 -9.94
CA GLU A 450 6.06 -21.12 -10.34
C GLU A 450 6.90 -20.68 -9.13
N LEU A 451 6.27 -20.39 -7.98
CA LEU A 451 6.96 -20.07 -6.73
C LEU A 451 7.70 -21.27 -6.11
N ALA A 452 7.35 -22.52 -6.46
CA ALA A 452 8.09 -23.68 -5.97
C ALA A 452 9.56 -23.66 -6.46
N GLY A 453 9.79 -23.19 -7.69
CA GLY A 453 11.14 -22.95 -8.22
C GLY A 453 11.88 -21.84 -7.48
N LEU A 454 11.18 -20.73 -7.18
CA LEU A 454 11.71 -19.62 -6.39
C LEU A 454 12.17 -20.07 -4.99
N PHE A 455 11.29 -20.75 -4.23
CA PHE A 455 11.59 -21.18 -2.88
C PHE A 455 12.77 -22.16 -2.85
N LYS A 456 12.75 -23.16 -3.73
CA LYS A 456 13.83 -24.14 -3.85
C LYS A 456 15.18 -23.49 -4.21
N ASN A 457 15.18 -22.49 -5.10
CA ASN A 457 16.39 -21.76 -5.47
C ASN A 457 16.93 -20.92 -4.29
N LEU A 458 16.04 -20.22 -3.56
CA LEU A 458 16.42 -19.46 -2.38
C LEU A 458 17.02 -20.35 -1.28
N GLU A 459 16.38 -21.47 -0.98
CA GLU A 459 16.83 -22.48 -0.01
C GLU A 459 18.16 -23.13 -0.41
N ASN A 460 18.26 -23.67 -1.63
CA ASN A 460 19.40 -24.51 -2.04
C ASN A 460 20.59 -23.73 -2.62
N LYS A 461 20.44 -22.43 -2.90
CA LYS A 461 21.45 -21.59 -3.56
C LYS A 461 21.57 -20.17 -2.99
N GLY A 462 20.76 -19.80 -1.99
CA GLY A 462 20.76 -18.45 -1.43
C GLY A 462 20.36 -17.34 -2.41
N ASN A 463 19.82 -17.68 -3.59
CA ASN A 463 19.45 -16.70 -4.62
C ASN A 463 18.32 -17.21 -5.52
N PRO A 464 17.37 -16.35 -5.96
CA PRO A 464 16.17 -16.80 -6.68
C PRO A 464 16.44 -17.26 -8.12
N TRP A 465 17.57 -16.88 -8.72
CA TRP A 465 18.01 -17.33 -10.05
C TRP A 465 18.65 -18.74 -10.05
N GLY A 466 18.80 -19.38 -8.89
CA GLY A 466 19.37 -20.74 -8.77
C GLY A 466 20.84 -20.85 -9.17
N GLN A 467 21.54 -19.72 -9.33
CA GLN A 467 22.94 -19.70 -9.77
C GLN A 467 23.87 -20.20 -8.67
N ASN A 468 25.06 -20.69 -9.04
CA ASN A 468 26.05 -21.07 -8.03
C ASN A 468 26.71 -19.83 -7.43
N ASN A 469 26.92 -19.83 -6.11
CA ASN A 469 27.46 -18.68 -5.40
C ASN A 469 28.90 -18.32 -5.83
N SER A 470 29.67 -19.28 -6.36
CA SER A 470 30.99 -19.06 -6.96
C SER A 470 30.99 -18.15 -8.21
N GLY A 471 29.82 -17.87 -8.79
CA GLY A 471 29.63 -16.92 -9.88
C GLY A 471 29.28 -15.49 -9.42
N ARG A 472 29.17 -15.25 -8.10
CA ARG A 472 28.72 -13.97 -7.54
C ARG A 472 29.70 -12.81 -7.80
N ASP A 473 30.99 -13.11 -7.94
CA ASP A 473 32.05 -12.12 -8.11
C ASP A 473 32.30 -11.73 -9.58
N GLU A 474 31.61 -12.37 -10.52
CA GLU A 474 31.91 -12.24 -11.96
C GLU A 474 31.68 -10.84 -12.54
N TRP A 475 30.80 -10.05 -11.94
CA TRP A 475 30.56 -8.66 -12.35
C TRP A 475 31.75 -7.74 -12.09
N MET A 476 32.67 -8.10 -11.17
CA MET A 476 33.88 -7.33 -10.87
C MET A 476 34.97 -7.53 -11.95
N LYS A 477 34.95 -8.67 -12.66
CA LYS A 477 35.96 -9.04 -13.68
C LYS A 477 36.00 -8.13 -14.93
N SER A 478 35.10 -7.15 -15.03
CA SER A 478 35.06 -6.15 -16.12
C SER A 478 35.14 -4.72 -15.59
N LEU A 479 35.83 -4.52 -14.47
CA LEU A 479 36.22 -3.23 -13.92
C LEU A 479 37.74 -3.08 -14.05
N ASP A 480 38.20 -1.86 -14.29
CA ASP A 480 39.64 -1.54 -14.41
C ASP A 480 40.31 -1.29 -13.04
N PHE A 481 39.67 -1.72 -11.95
CA PHE A 481 40.11 -1.54 -10.56
C PHE A 481 39.56 -2.67 -9.66
N ASP A 482 40.32 -3.04 -8.64
CA ASP A 482 39.93 -4.07 -7.67
C ASP A 482 38.96 -3.51 -6.60
N ILE A 483 38.07 -4.36 -6.09
CA ILE A 483 37.13 -4.04 -5.00
C ILE A 483 37.40 -5.02 -3.85
N PRO A 484 37.71 -4.56 -2.63
CA PRO A 484 37.98 -5.46 -1.51
C PRO A 484 36.78 -6.36 -1.15
N VAL A 485 37.05 -7.65 -1.02
CA VAL A 485 36.12 -8.65 -0.50
C VAL A 485 36.40 -8.90 0.98
N ILE A 486 35.39 -8.69 1.84
CA ILE A 486 35.50 -8.92 3.29
C ILE A 486 35.63 -10.42 3.54
N GLY A 487 36.59 -10.80 4.39
CA GLY A 487 36.92 -12.21 4.66
C GLY A 487 37.74 -12.89 3.56
N SER A 488 38.29 -12.14 2.60
CA SER A 488 39.22 -12.66 1.58
C SER A 488 40.39 -11.70 1.33
N ASP A 489 40.11 -10.42 1.08
CA ASP A 489 41.14 -9.38 0.85
C ASP A 489 41.36 -8.50 2.09
N ILE A 490 40.33 -8.33 2.92
CA ILE A 490 40.37 -7.60 4.20
C ILE A 490 39.72 -8.42 5.32
N GLU A 491 40.38 -8.47 6.48
CA GLU A 491 39.91 -9.23 7.66
C GLU A 491 38.88 -8.44 8.50
N ASP A 492 38.96 -7.10 8.50
CA ASP A 492 38.07 -6.22 9.26
C ASP A 492 37.55 -5.04 8.42
N PHE A 493 36.58 -4.30 8.98
CA PHE A 493 36.00 -3.11 8.36
C PHE A 493 36.79 -1.82 8.69
N SER A 494 37.97 -1.91 9.31
CA SER A 494 38.61 -0.78 9.98
C SER A 494 39.12 0.31 9.02
N ASP A 495 39.29 0.02 7.73
CA ASP A 495 39.52 1.05 6.69
C ASP A 495 38.44 1.08 5.60
N THR A 496 37.23 0.62 5.91
CA THR A 496 36.06 0.70 5.01
C THR A 496 34.99 1.62 5.59
N GLU A 497 34.28 2.39 4.76
CA GLU A 497 33.14 3.20 5.21
C GLU A 497 31.79 2.57 4.84
N TYR A 498 31.65 1.98 3.65
CA TYR A 498 30.39 1.41 3.17
C TYR A 498 30.52 -0.07 2.77
N LEU A 499 29.65 -0.93 3.33
CA LEU A 499 29.40 -2.24 2.75
C LEU A 499 28.51 -2.02 1.51
N PHE A 500 29.04 -2.33 0.32
CA PHE A 500 28.25 -2.34 -0.90
C PHE A 500 27.52 -3.68 -1.02
N TRP A 501 26.23 -3.65 -0.70
CA TRP A 501 25.34 -4.78 -0.88
C TRP A 501 24.89 -4.86 -2.35
N VAL A 502 25.39 -5.86 -3.04
CA VAL A 502 25.18 -6.11 -4.47
C VAL A 502 23.78 -6.64 -4.73
N GLY A 503 23.33 -7.58 -3.89
CA GLY A 503 22.08 -8.32 -4.03
C GLY A 503 22.10 -9.29 -5.21
N CYS A 504 21.22 -10.31 -5.17
CA CYS A 504 21.19 -11.36 -6.20
C CYS A 504 21.01 -10.81 -7.63
N ALA A 505 20.19 -9.76 -7.81
CA ALA A 505 20.01 -9.15 -9.13
C ALA A 505 21.32 -8.53 -9.63
N GLY A 506 21.99 -7.73 -8.79
CA GLY A 506 23.24 -7.05 -9.13
C GLY A 506 24.41 -7.99 -9.39
N ALA A 507 24.35 -9.22 -8.88
CA ALA A 507 25.34 -10.26 -9.10
C ALA A 507 25.04 -11.17 -10.31
N PHE A 508 23.76 -11.50 -10.57
CA PHE A 508 23.40 -12.57 -11.51
C PHE A 508 22.64 -12.13 -12.77
N GLU A 509 21.91 -11.01 -12.78
CA GLU A 509 21.13 -10.56 -13.95
C GLU A 509 21.91 -9.50 -14.76
N ASP A 510 22.08 -9.69 -16.07
CA ASP A 510 23.08 -8.94 -16.85
C ASP A 510 22.76 -7.44 -17.04
N ARG A 511 21.50 -7.03 -16.98
CA ARG A 511 21.12 -5.60 -17.03
C ARG A 511 21.37 -4.93 -15.67
N ALA A 512 21.23 -5.68 -14.58
CA ALA A 512 21.51 -5.26 -13.22
C ALA A 512 23.01 -5.30 -12.85
N LYS A 513 23.81 -6.25 -13.38
CA LYS A 513 25.28 -6.24 -13.27
C LYS A 513 25.86 -4.90 -13.75
N LYS A 514 25.39 -4.40 -14.89
CA LYS A 514 25.76 -3.07 -15.40
C LYS A 514 25.35 -1.91 -14.49
N THR A 515 24.34 -2.07 -13.62
CA THR A 515 24.01 -1.09 -12.58
C THR A 515 25.00 -1.19 -11.42
N THR A 516 25.31 -2.39 -10.95
CA THR A 516 26.32 -2.64 -9.91
C THR A 516 27.67 -2.05 -10.29
N GLN A 517 28.11 -2.33 -11.53
CA GLN A 517 29.35 -1.81 -12.11
C GLN A 517 29.34 -0.28 -12.16
N ALA A 518 28.28 0.35 -12.68
CA ALA A 518 28.18 1.81 -12.72
C ALA A 518 28.24 2.44 -11.32
N VAL A 519 27.56 1.86 -10.32
CA VAL A 519 27.63 2.32 -8.93
C VAL A 519 29.04 2.16 -8.36
N ALA A 520 29.68 0.99 -8.50
CA ALA A 520 31.04 0.75 -8.02
C ALA A 520 32.04 1.73 -8.64
N THR A 521 32.00 1.91 -9.95
CA THR A 521 32.85 2.85 -10.69
C THR A 521 32.65 4.28 -10.21
N LEU A 522 31.41 4.73 -10.00
CA LEU A 522 31.13 6.07 -9.46
C LEU A 522 31.62 6.24 -8.01
N LEU A 523 31.53 5.20 -7.17
CA LEU A 523 32.07 5.23 -5.81
C LEU A 523 33.61 5.29 -5.80
N HIS A 524 34.26 4.51 -6.66
CA HIS A 524 35.72 4.51 -6.84
C HIS A 524 36.22 5.86 -7.39
N THR A 525 35.65 6.35 -8.49
CA THR A 525 35.97 7.69 -9.05
C THR A 525 35.79 8.81 -8.01
N ALA A 526 34.76 8.72 -7.16
CA ALA A 526 34.54 9.68 -6.09
C ALA A 526 35.53 9.56 -4.91
N GLY A 527 36.28 8.46 -4.80
CA GLY A 527 37.22 8.14 -3.71
C GLY A 527 36.54 7.63 -2.43
N VAL A 528 35.40 6.95 -2.53
CA VAL A 528 34.68 6.41 -1.36
C VAL A 528 35.33 5.09 -0.93
N LYS A 529 35.52 4.88 0.38
CA LYS A 529 35.99 3.59 0.91
C LYS A 529 34.82 2.60 1.00
N PHE A 530 34.78 1.61 0.13
CA PHE A 530 33.74 0.56 0.13
C PHE A 530 34.33 -0.82 -0.13
N ALA A 531 33.65 -1.84 0.38
CA ALA A 531 33.98 -3.26 0.21
C ALA A 531 32.70 -4.07 -0.04
N VAL A 532 32.83 -5.32 -0.47
CA VAL A 532 31.72 -6.26 -0.71
C VAL A 532 31.87 -7.52 0.13
N LEU A 533 30.77 -8.25 0.36
CA LEU A 533 30.83 -9.57 1.00
C LEU A 533 31.27 -10.69 0.04
N GLY A 534 31.34 -10.43 -1.27
CA GLY A 534 31.61 -11.45 -2.29
C GLY A 534 30.69 -12.66 -2.10
N GLN A 535 31.26 -13.87 -2.05
CA GLN A 535 30.54 -15.12 -1.83
C GLN A 535 29.92 -15.26 -0.42
N GLY A 536 30.16 -14.34 0.52
CA GLY A 536 29.41 -14.28 1.78
C GLY A 536 27.96 -13.80 1.61
N GLU A 537 27.61 -13.09 0.54
CA GLU A 537 26.28 -12.49 0.39
C GLU A 537 25.22 -13.51 -0.11
N THR A 538 24.04 -13.56 0.53
CA THR A 538 22.87 -14.30 0.02
C THR A 538 21.75 -13.36 -0.47
N CYS A 539 20.50 -13.84 -0.54
CA CYS A 539 19.33 -13.04 -0.85
C CYS A 539 18.78 -12.38 0.41
N THR A 540 18.31 -11.13 0.33
CA THR A 540 17.67 -10.44 1.46
C THR A 540 16.29 -11.01 1.85
N GLY A 541 15.93 -12.20 1.38
CA GLY A 541 14.66 -12.90 1.63
C GLY A 541 13.37 -12.22 1.11
N ASP A 542 13.42 -11.01 0.57
CA ASP A 542 12.22 -10.19 0.25
C ASP A 542 11.17 -10.95 -0.57
N SER A 543 11.58 -11.68 -1.62
CA SER A 543 10.63 -12.43 -2.46
C SER A 543 9.97 -13.60 -1.73
N ALA A 544 10.62 -14.22 -0.73
CA ALA A 544 9.98 -15.19 0.16
C ALA A 544 8.96 -14.51 1.08
N ARG A 545 9.36 -13.42 1.77
CA ARG A 545 8.46 -12.67 2.68
C ARG A 545 7.24 -12.07 1.96
N ARG A 546 7.36 -11.66 0.70
CA ARG A 546 6.21 -11.16 -0.10
C ARG A 546 5.36 -12.26 -0.73
N ALA A 547 5.90 -13.47 -0.87
CA ALA A 547 5.13 -14.63 -1.25
C ALA A 547 4.34 -15.22 -0.07
N GLY A 548 4.80 -15.04 1.17
CA GLY A 548 4.17 -15.59 2.39
C GLY A 548 5.05 -16.59 3.13
N ASN A 549 6.15 -17.05 2.53
CA ASN A 549 7.11 -17.93 3.18
C ASN A 549 7.99 -17.13 4.17
N GLU A 550 7.47 -16.93 5.39
CA GLU A 550 8.15 -16.15 6.43
C GLU A 550 9.40 -16.87 6.93
N PHE A 551 9.36 -18.19 7.19
CA PHE A 551 10.50 -18.94 7.72
C PHE A 551 11.70 -18.98 6.78
N LEU A 552 11.48 -19.13 5.47
CA LEU A 552 12.55 -19.00 4.47
C LEU A 552 13.12 -17.58 4.41
N PHE A 553 12.32 -16.55 4.75
CA PHE A 553 12.83 -15.20 4.94
C PHE A 553 13.62 -15.05 6.25
N GLN A 554 13.17 -15.64 7.37
CA GLN A 554 13.85 -15.60 8.67
C GLN A 554 15.25 -16.22 8.58
N MET A 555 15.34 -17.47 8.10
CA MET A 555 16.60 -18.17 7.86
C MET A 555 17.59 -17.36 7.01
N LEU A 556 17.11 -16.74 5.92
CA LEU A 556 17.95 -15.88 5.06
C LEU A 556 18.29 -14.54 5.74
N ALA A 557 17.41 -13.99 6.58
CA ALA A 557 17.69 -12.77 7.33
C ALA A 557 18.74 -13.00 8.40
N GLU A 558 18.58 -14.03 9.24
CA GLU A 558 19.50 -14.41 10.30
C GLU A 558 20.90 -14.74 9.75
N GLN A 559 21.00 -15.56 8.69
CA GLN A 559 22.29 -15.86 8.05
C GLN A 559 23.00 -14.60 7.52
N ASN A 560 22.25 -13.67 6.91
CA ASN A 560 22.82 -12.41 6.44
C ASN A 560 23.17 -11.46 7.60
N ILE A 561 22.39 -11.45 8.69
CA ILE A 561 22.64 -10.65 9.89
C ILE A 561 23.89 -11.13 10.61
N GLU A 562 24.08 -12.45 10.76
CA GLU A 562 25.34 -13.04 11.26
C GLU A 562 26.52 -12.61 10.39
N THR A 563 26.44 -12.85 9.08
CA THR A 563 27.50 -12.51 8.11
C THR A 563 27.84 -11.02 8.13
N MET A 564 26.82 -10.15 8.15
CA MET A 564 27.00 -8.70 8.22
C MET A 564 27.52 -8.24 9.58
N ASN A 565 27.11 -8.86 10.68
CA ASN A 565 27.60 -8.51 12.02
C ASN A 565 29.07 -8.91 12.20
N ASN A 566 29.49 -10.06 11.67
CA ASN A 566 30.88 -10.48 11.62
C ASN A 566 31.71 -9.52 10.73
N ALA A 567 31.18 -9.16 9.55
CA ALA A 567 31.79 -8.17 8.66
C ALA A 567 31.83 -6.73 9.23
N PHE A 568 31.04 -6.45 10.28
CA PHE A 568 31.00 -5.19 11.02
C PHE A 568 31.53 -5.33 12.46
N ASP A 569 32.38 -6.32 12.74
CA ASP A 569 33.04 -6.40 14.06
C ASP A 569 33.94 -5.16 14.29
N GLY A 570 34.05 -4.74 15.55
CA GLY A 570 34.64 -3.47 15.95
C GLY A 570 33.87 -2.21 15.51
N VAL A 571 32.87 -2.29 14.62
CA VAL A 571 32.07 -1.15 14.16
C VAL A 571 30.83 -0.96 15.05
N PRO A 572 30.69 0.16 15.77
CA PRO A 572 29.51 0.45 16.57
C PRO A 572 28.24 0.48 15.70
N THR A 573 27.13 -0.06 16.20
CA THR A 573 25.90 -0.32 15.42
C THR A 573 25.41 0.91 14.64
N GLY A 574 25.39 2.07 15.30
CA GLY A 574 25.07 3.38 14.72
C GLY A 574 26.08 3.94 13.69
N GLN A 575 26.99 3.12 13.15
CA GLN A 575 27.94 3.43 12.08
C GLN A 575 28.05 2.31 11.01
N ARG A 576 27.26 1.24 11.11
CA ARG A 576 27.25 0.11 10.17
C ARG A 576 26.55 0.49 8.86
N LYS A 577 27.25 1.23 7.99
CA LYS A 577 26.71 1.79 6.74
C LYS A 577 26.66 0.76 5.62
N VAL A 578 25.50 0.64 4.98
CA VAL A 578 25.27 -0.26 3.84
C VAL A 578 24.72 0.54 2.67
N VAL A 579 25.25 0.37 1.47
CA VAL A 579 24.69 0.95 0.24
C VAL A 579 24.13 -0.14 -0.66
N VAL A 580 22.93 0.07 -1.21
CA VAL A 580 22.20 -0.91 -2.05
C VAL A 580 21.86 -0.38 -3.45
N THR A 581 22.02 -1.25 -4.46
CA THR A 581 21.49 -1.01 -5.82
C THR A 581 19.97 -1.12 -5.89
N CYS A 582 19.35 -1.92 -5.01
CA CYS A 582 17.97 -2.37 -5.15
C CYS A 582 17.02 -1.82 -4.08
N ALA A 583 15.92 -1.20 -4.53
CA ALA A 583 14.82 -0.73 -3.69
C ALA A 583 14.15 -1.82 -2.81
N HIS A 584 14.19 -3.09 -3.21
CA HIS A 584 13.67 -4.20 -2.40
C HIS A 584 14.64 -4.56 -1.26
N CYS A 585 15.93 -4.69 -1.56
CA CYS A 585 16.98 -4.90 -0.57
C CYS A 585 17.05 -3.73 0.42
N LEU A 586 16.85 -2.49 -0.03
CA LEU A 586 16.66 -1.32 0.84
C LEU A 586 15.54 -1.54 1.85
N ASN A 587 14.39 -2.08 1.45
CA ASN A 587 13.27 -2.24 2.37
C ASN A 587 13.52 -3.36 3.40
N ALA A 588 14.05 -4.50 2.95
CA ALA A 588 14.36 -5.63 3.82
C ALA A 588 15.45 -5.27 4.86
N LEU A 589 16.64 -4.87 4.38
CA LEU A 589 17.79 -4.60 5.25
C LEU A 589 17.57 -3.43 6.21
N LYS A 590 16.74 -2.44 5.84
CA LYS A 590 16.54 -1.21 6.63
C LYS A 590 15.37 -1.28 7.59
N ASN A 591 14.25 -1.86 7.15
CA ASN A 591 12.97 -1.75 7.87
C ASN A 591 12.52 -3.07 8.49
N GLU A 592 13.18 -4.19 8.17
CA GLU A 592 12.68 -5.54 8.48
C GLU A 592 13.74 -6.47 9.08
N TYR A 593 15.04 -6.21 8.88
CA TYR A 593 16.11 -6.96 9.57
C TYR A 593 16.21 -6.58 11.06
N GLY A 594 15.72 -5.41 11.44
CA GLY A 594 15.64 -4.98 12.84
C GLY A 594 14.67 -5.83 13.70
N ASP A 595 13.71 -6.51 13.07
CA ASP A 595 12.85 -7.52 13.73
C ASP A 595 13.69 -8.70 14.28
N PHE A 596 14.87 -8.96 13.68
CA PHE A 596 15.77 -10.09 13.92
C PHE A 596 17.17 -9.64 14.43
N GLY A 597 17.26 -8.44 15.00
CA GLY A 597 18.50 -7.90 15.58
C GLY A 597 19.50 -7.26 14.61
N GLY A 598 19.17 -7.16 13.32
CA GLY A 598 19.99 -6.47 12.32
C GLY A 598 19.75 -4.95 12.29
N ASP A 599 20.64 -4.17 12.90
CA ASP A 599 20.64 -2.70 12.87
C ASP A 599 21.76 -2.15 11.96
N TYR A 600 21.37 -1.55 10.84
CA TYR A 600 22.26 -1.07 9.78
C TYR A 600 21.78 0.26 9.18
N GLN A 601 22.71 1.16 8.88
CA GLN A 601 22.43 2.42 8.17
C GLN A 601 22.39 2.18 6.66
N VAL A 602 21.28 1.60 6.19
CA VAL A 602 21.07 1.29 4.79
C VAL A 602 20.63 2.53 3.99
N VAL A 603 21.43 2.90 2.99
CA VAL A 603 21.14 3.98 2.05
C VAL A 603 20.98 3.44 0.63
N HIS A 604 20.04 3.99 -0.14
CA HIS A 604 19.95 3.67 -1.56
C HIS A 604 21.10 4.33 -2.33
N HIS A 605 21.61 3.67 -3.37
CA HIS A 605 22.70 4.23 -4.19
C HIS A 605 22.35 5.63 -4.74
N THR A 606 21.11 5.90 -5.15
CA THR A 606 20.68 7.25 -5.59
C THR A 606 20.74 8.31 -4.48
N GLN A 607 20.70 7.94 -3.20
CA GLN A 607 20.88 8.88 -2.09
C GLN A 607 22.38 9.20 -1.89
N LEU A 608 23.24 8.18 -1.94
CA LEU A 608 24.68 8.34 -1.79
C LEU A 608 25.29 9.08 -2.99
N LEU A 609 24.94 8.70 -4.22
CA LEU A 609 25.38 9.40 -5.43
C LEU A 609 24.93 10.86 -5.47
N ASN A 610 23.71 11.18 -5.01
CA ASN A 610 23.22 12.56 -4.90
C ASN A 610 24.08 13.38 -3.91
N ARG A 611 24.44 12.80 -2.77
CA ARG A 611 25.39 13.40 -1.82
C ARG A 611 26.74 13.66 -2.49
N LEU A 612 27.30 12.68 -3.21
CA LEU A 612 28.59 12.81 -3.89
C LEU A 612 28.60 13.89 -4.98
N VAL A 613 27.50 14.09 -5.71
CA VAL A 613 27.34 15.20 -6.66
C VAL A 613 27.24 16.55 -5.94
N ARG A 614 26.46 16.63 -4.84
CA ARG A 614 26.31 17.84 -4.02
C ARG A 614 27.61 18.28 -3.34
N GLU A 615 28.40 17.33 -2.86
CA GLU A 615 29.75 17.55 -2.32
C GLU A 615 30.80 17.80 -3.41
N LYS A 616 30.42 17.77 -4.69
CA LYS A 616 31.30 17.89 -5.86
C LYS A 616 32.43 16.86 -5.86
N ARG A 617 32.20 15.68 -5.28
CA ARG A 617 33.08 14.49 -5.41
C ARG A 617 32.89 13.86 -6.80
N LEU A 618 31.65 13.80 -7.25
CA LEU A 618 31.29 13.60 -8.66
C LEU A 618 30.91 14.95 -9.27
N VAL A 619 31.27 15.18 -10.53
CA VAL A 619 30.92 16.40 -11.28
C VAL A 619 30.38 15.97 -12.65
N PRO A 620 29.06 16.03 -12.88
CA PRO A 620 28.49 15.84 -14.21
C PRO A 620 28.95 16.95 -15.16
N VAL A 621 29.34 16.57 -16.38
CA VAL A 621 29.95 17.47 -17.39
C VAL A 621 29.40 17.27 -18.80
N ALA A 622 28.91 16.08 -19.14
CA ALA A 622 28.26 15.79 -20.42
C ALA A 622 26.73 15.79 -20.25
N PRO A 623 25.95 16.60 -21.00
CA PRO A 623 24.50 16.47 -21.03
C PRO A 623 24.09 15.20 -21.78
N ILE A 624 22.96 14.59 -21.39
CA ILE A 624 22.48 13.34 -22.01
C ILE A 624 21.33 13.63 -22.98
N ASP A 625 21.53 13.27 -24.24
CA ASP A 625 20.58 13.45 -25.33
C ASP A 625 19.37 12.49 -25.27
N GLY A 626 18.34 12.77 -26.06
CA GLY A 626 17.17 11.91 -26.27
C GLY A 626 16.02 12.08 -25.26
N GLY A 627 16.30 12.66 -24.10
CA GLY A 627 15.30 12.95 -23.07
C GLY A 627 14.93 11.72 -22.23
N VAL A 628 14.58 11.96 -20.96
CA VAL A 628 14.43 10.92 -19.94
C VAL A 628 13.02 10.97 -19.34
N THR A 629 12.45 9.81 -19.03
CA THR A 629 11.29 9.70 -18.13
C THR A 629 11.59 8.77 -16.97
N TYR A 630 10.96 8.97 -15.80
CA TYR A 630 11.33 8.26 -14.57
C TYR A 630 10.19 7.41 -14.00
N HIS A 631 10.49 6.15 -13.68
CA HIS A 631 9.64 5.29 -12.87
C HIS A 631 10.10 5.29 -11.42
N ASP A 632 9.31 5.89 -10.52
CA ASP A 632 9.49 5.74 -9.07
C ASP A 632 9.26 4.27 -8.63
N PRO A 633 10.29 3.55 -8.14
CA PRO A 633 10.11 2.21 -7.60
C PRO A 633 9.24 2.26 -6.33
N CYS A 634 8.28 1.35 -6.21
CA CYS A 634 7.31 1.37 -5.11
C CYS A 634 7.97 1.28 -3.72
N TYR A 635 9.00 0.45 -3.55
CA TYR A 635 9.72 0.31 -2.28
C TYR A 635 10.64 1.50 -1.95
N LEU A 636 11.23 2.16 -2.96
CA LEU A 636 12.05 3.36 -2.77
C LEU A 636 11.18 4.57 -2.40
N GLY A 637 10.17 4.84 -3.23
CA GLY A 637 9.26 5.96 -3.07
C GLY A 637 8.16 5.72 -2.04
N ARG A 638 7.28 4.74 -2.26
CA ARG A 638 6.05 4.63 -1.43
C ARG A 638 6.29 4.02 -0.05
N HIS A 639 7.21 3.08 0.09
CA HIS A 639 7.60 2.54 1.40
C HIS A 639 8.62 3.46 2.09
N ASN A 640 9.78 3.71 1.48
CA ASN A 640 10.88 4.45 2.11
C ASN A 640 10.84 5.99 1.97
N LYS A 641 9.84 6.55 1.28
CA LYS A 641 9.59 8.00 1.07
C LYS A 641 10.72 8.75 0.35
N VAL A 642 11.60 8.05 -0.38
CA VAL A 642 12.69 8.65 -1.17
C VAL A 642 12.17 8.99 -2.57
N TYR A 643 11.96 10.29 -2.83
CA TYR A 643 11.45 10.79 -4.11
C TYR A 643 12.37 11.80 -4.81
N GLU A 644 13.03 12.69 -4.06
CA GLU A 644 13.80 13.78 -4.66
C GLU A 644 15.20 13.35 -5.10
N ALA A 645 15.92 12.54 -4.32
CA ALA A 645 17.31 12.20 -4.63
C ALA A 645 17.56 11.59 -6.03
N PRO A 646 16.69 10.72 -6.59
CA PRO A 646 16.80 10.29 -7.98
C PRO A 646 16.59 11.43 -9.00
N ARG A 647 15.68 12.37 -8.71
CA ARG A 647 15.35 13.52 -9.56
C ARG A 647 16.47 14.54 -9.58
N GLU A 648 16.98 14.88 -8.40
CA GLU A 648 18.13 15.77 -8.20
C GLU A 648 19.39 15.24 -8.91
N LEU A 649 19.57 13.91 -9.00
CA LEU A 649 20.63 13.30 -9.80
C LEU A 649 20.44 13.40 -11.31
N MET A 650 19.22 13.17 -11.81
CA MET A 650 18.92 13.28 -13.24
C MET A 650 19.04 14.74 -13.71
N ASP A 651 18.49 15.68 -12.95
CA ASP A 651 18.62 17.14 -13.19
C ASP A 651 20.09 17.58 -13.13
N GLY A 652 20.84 17.11 -12.13
CA GLY A 652 22.28 17.33 -12.02
C GLY A 652 23.10 16.73 -13.18
N SER A 653 22.61 15.65 -13.81
CA SER A 653 23.20 15.02 -15.01
C SER A 653 22.79 15.72 -16.33
N GLY A 654 22.14 16.89 -16.24
CA GLY A 654 21.78 17.71 -17.40
C GLY A 654 20.69 17.12 -18.31
N VAL A 655 19.90 16.15 -17.82
CA VAL A 655 18.89 15.47 -18.65
C VAL A 655 17.58 16.26 -18.71
N THR A 656 16.90 16.23 -19.86
CA THR A 656 15.53 16.75 -19.96
C THR A 656 14.54 15.70 -19.42
N LEU A 657 14.17 15.81 -18.14
CA LEU A 657 13.22 14.91 -17.48
C LEU A 657 11.76 15.27 -17.82
N THR A 658 11.03 14.33 -18.42
CA THR A 658 9.59 14.40 -18.66
C THR A 658 8.85 13.39 -17.78
N GLU A 659 8.11 13.89 -16.80
CA GLU A 659 7.39 13.07 -15.82
C GLU A 659 6.14 12.37 -16.41
N MET A 660 5.97 11.08 -16.08
CA MET A 660 4.76 10.32 -16.42
C MET A 660 3.52 10.89 -15.69
N PRO A 661 2.29 10.74 -16.23
CA PRO A 661 1.06 11.24 -15.59
C PRO A 661 0.85 10.75 -14.15
N ARG A 662 1.27 9.52 -13.86
CA ARG A 662 1.39 8.92 -12.52
C ARG A 662 2.88 8.88 -12.10
N HIS A 663 3.28 9.75 -11.19
CA HIS A 663 4.65 9.82 -10.63
C HIS A 663 4.62 10.07 -9.11
N GLY A 664 5.78 9.92 -8.47
CA GLY A 664 5.97 10.08 -7.03
C GLY A 664 5.03 9.18 -6.23
N GLN A 665 4.37 9.75 -5.22
CA GLN A 665 3.37 9.03 -4.40
C GLN A 665 2.24 8.38 -5.23
N ARG A 666 1.99 8.85 -6.46
CA ARG A 666 0.97 8.35 -7.39
C ARG A 666 1.50 7.37 -8.46
N SER A 667 2.79 7.03 -8.46
CA SER A 667 3.39 6.13 -9.46
C SER A 667 2.67 4.77 -9.53
N MET A 668 2.44 4.26 -10.74
CA MET A 668 1.91 2.90 -10.93
C MET A 668 3.03 1.87 -10.76
N CYS A 669 2.71 0.70 -10.22
CA CYS A 669 3.67 -0.40 -10.04
C CYS A 669 4.21 -0.89 -11.40
N CYS A 670 5.45 -1.39 -11.42
CA CYS A 670 6.05 -2.07 -12.58
C CYS A 670 5.58 -3.52 -12.77
N GLY A 671 4.95 -4.14 -11.77
CA GLY A 671 4.51 -5.54 -11.77
C GLY A 671 5.24 -6.42 -10.76
N ALA A 672 6.58 -6.34 -10.69
CA ALA A 672 7.45 -7.28 -9.97
C ALA A 672 7.18 -7.53 -8.46
N GLY A 673 6.55 -6.57 -7.76
CA GLY A 673 6.28 -6.69 -6.32
C GLY A 673 5.35 -7.85 -5.96
N GLY A 674 5.25 -8.21 -4.68
CA GLY A 674 4.40 -9.34 -4.26
C GLY A 674 4.83 -10.70 -4.80
N ALA A 675 6.14 -10.86 -5.06
CA ALA A 675 6.76 -11.99 -5.75
C ALA A 675 6.32 -12.20 -7.22
N ARG A 676 5.54 -11.31 -7.82
CA ARG A 676 5.02 -11.44 -9.21
C ARG A 676 6.08 -11.33 -10.31
N MET A 677 7.34 -11.04 -9.99
CA MET A 677 8.47 -11.24 -10.91
C MET A 677 8.73 -12.73 -11.22
N TRP A 678 8.27 -13.64 -10.35
CA TRP A 678 8.55 -15.08 -10.40
C TRP A 678 7.33 -15.93 -10.78
N MET A 679 6.27 -15.31 -11.28
CA MET A 679 5.00 -15.94 -11.69
C MET A 679 4.47 -15.20 -12.93
N GLU A 680 3.96 -15.91 -13.94
CA GLU A 680 3.49 -15.24 -15.17
C GLU A 680 2.22 -14.40 -14.89
N GLU A 681 1.94 -13.39 -15.73
CA GLU A 681 0.72 -12.59 -15.67
C GLU A 681 -0.27 -13.03 -16.77
N THR A 682 -0.93 -14.17 -16.57
CA THR A 682 -1.89 -14.76 -17.54
C THR A 682 -3.24 -14.02 -17.62
N VAL A 683 -3.70 -13.42 -16.53
CA VAL A 683 -5.03 -12.79 -16.45
C VAL A 683 -4.99 -11.29 -16.80
N GLY A 684 -5.84 -10.87 -17.73
CA GLY A 684 -5.96 -9.47 -18.14
C GLY A 684 -4.73 -8.94 -18.87
N LYS A 685 -4.44 -7.64 -18.73
CA LYS A 685 -3.22 -7.00 -19.24
C LYS A 685 -2.09 -7.13 -18.20
N ARG A 686 -0.85 -7.32 -18.66
CA ARG A 686 0.33 -7.35 -17.79
C ARG A 686 0.63 -5.95 -17.24
N ILE A 687 0.96 -5.85 -15.95
CA ILE A 687 1.08 -4.57 -15.24
C ILE A 687 2.23 -3.70 -15.80
N ASN A 688 3.30 -4.34 -16.27
CA ASN A 688 4.43 -3.64 -16.88
C ASN A 688 4.05 -2.91 -18.18
N ILE A 689 3.24 -3.53 -19.05
CA ILE A 689 2.76 -2.93 -20.31
C ILE A 689 2.00 -1.63 -20.02
N ASP A 690 1.03 -1.67 -19.10
CA ASP A 690 0.21 -0.49 -18.78
C ASP A 690 1.03 0.65 -18.13
N ARG A 691 2.19 0.34 -17.53
CA ARG A 691 3.16 1.34 -17.07
C ARG A 691 4.08 1.84 -18.19
N VAL A 692 4.46 0.98 -19.13
CA VAL A 692 5.29 1.34 -20.29
C VAL A 692 4.53 2.24 -21.25
N ASP A 693 3.23 2.04 -21.45
CA ASP A 693 2.37 2.93 -22.24
C ASP A 693 2.42 4.38 -21.70
N GLU A 694 2.43 4.55 -20.37
CA GLU A 694 2.63 5.87 -19.76
C GLU A 694 4.02 6.44 -20.07
N ALA A 695 5.07 5.62 -20.04
CA ALA A 695 6.44 6.05 -20.34
C ALA A 695 6.58 6.46 -21.81
N LEU A 696 6.13 5.63 -22.76
CA LEU A 696 6.13 5.92 -24.19
C LEU A 696 5.29 7.18 -24.52
N SER A 697 4.21 7.44 -23.78
CA SER A 697 3.41 8.67 -23.94
C SER A 697 4.20 9.96 -23.67
N THR A 698 5.31 9.90 -22.93
CA THR A 698 6.21 11.05 -22.69
C THR A 698 7.13 11.35 -23.87
N LYS A 699 7.35 10.38 -24.77
CA LYS A 699 8.28 10.44 -25.91
C LYS A 699 9.77 10.59 -25.54
N ALA A 700 10.14 10.30 -24.29
CA ALA A 700 11.55 10.14 -23.89
C ALA A 700 12.16 8.87 -24.54
N THR A 701 13.41 8.93 -24.99
CA THR A 701 14.11 7.73 -25.48
C THR A 701 14.70 6.88 -24.35
N LYS A 702 14.94 7.45 -23.16
CA LYS A 702 15.42 6.69 -21.98
C LYS A 702 14.37 6.63 -20.87
N ILE A 703 14.06 5.42 -20.40
CA ILE A 703 13.22 5.15 -19.22
C ILE A 703 14.15 4.85 -18.04
N ALA A 704 14.29 5.81 -17.13
CA ALA A 704 15.09 5.71 -15.92
C ALA A 704 14.33 5.05 -14.77
N THR A 705 15.02 4.23 -13.99
CA THR A 705 14.55 3.65 -12.72
C THR A 705 15.70 3.62 -11.70
N GLY A 706 15.39 3.35 -10.43
CA GLY A 706 16.38 3.08 -9.37
C GLY A 706 16.09 1.75 -8.70
N CYS A 707 15.94 0.68 -9.48
CA CYS A 707 15.66 -0.67 -8.97
C CYS A 707 15.81 -1.72 -10.09
N PRO A 708 16.65 -2.77 -9.89
CA PRO A 708 16.80 -3.89 -10.84
C PRO A 708 15.50 -4.59 -11.24
N PHE A 709 14.62 -4.94 -10.29
CA PHE A 709 13.35 -5.61 -10.61
C PHE A 709 12.44 -4.71 -11.47
N CYS A 710 12.41 -3.41 -11.20
CA CYS A 710 11.70 -2.45 -12.04
C CYS A 710 12.34 -2.33 -13.43
N ARG A 711 13.67 -2.38 -13.52
CA ARG A 711 14.40 -2.36 -14.80
C ARG A 711 14.03 -3.54 -15.67
N VAL A 712 14.01 -4.76 -15.12
CA VAL A 712 13.59 -5.98 -15.83
C VAL A 712 12.18 -5.81 -16.38
N MET A 713 11.19 -5.58 -15.52
CA MET A 713 9.78 -5.48 -15.94
C MET A 713 9.54 -4.38 -16.99
N LEU A 714 10.16 -3.20 -16.81
CA LEU A 714 10.02 -2.09 -17.76
C LEU A 714 10.74 -2.36 -19.09
N SER A 715 11.89 -3.04 -19.07
CA SER A 715 12.59 -3.46 -20.30
C SER A 715 11.73 -4.44 -21.09
N ASP A 716 11.23 -5.48 -20.41
CA ASP A 716 10.47 -6.55 -21.03
C ASP A 716 9.11 -6.03 -21.55
N GLY A 717 8.54 -5.03 -20.87
CA GLY A 717 7.37 -4.29 -21.34
C GLY A 717 7.66 -3.33 -22.50
N ALA A 718 8.82 -2.66 -22.52
CA ALA A 718 9.23 -1.76 -23.59
C ALA A 718 9.49 -2.52 -24.89
N THR A 719 10.17 -3.67 -24.82
CA THR A 719 10.29 -4.60 -25.95
C THR A 719 8.90 -4.99 -26.45
N ALA A 720 8.02 -5.48 -25.55
CA ALA A 720 6.68 -5.93 -25.90
C ALA A 720 5.68 -4.81 -26.31
N GLN A 721 6.09 -3.54 -26.35
CA GLN A 721 5.33 -2.43 -26.95
C GLN A 721 6.01 -1.77 -28.14
N THR A 722 7.29 -2.06 -28.39
CA THR A 722 8.05 -1.50 -29.52
C THR A 722 8.39 -2.52 -30.61
N ASP A 723 8.27 -3.83 -30.33
CA ASP A 723 8.38 -4.95 -31.29
C ASP A 723 7.56 -4.71 -32.56
N GLY A 724 8.20 -4.75 -33.73
CA GLY A 724 7.58 -4.51 -35.03
C GLY A 724 7.16 -3.06 -35.31
N THR A 725 7.58 -2.09 -34.48
CA THR A 725 7.26 -0.66 -34.65
C THR A 725 8.49 0.16 -35.08
N GLU A 726 8.27 1.41 -35.53
CA GLU A 726 9.38 2.35 -35.78
C GLU A 726 10.21 2.68 -34.51
N GLN A 727 9.74 2.34 -33.31
CA GLN A 727 10.44 2.56 -32.03
C GLN A 727 11.24 1.34 -31.54
N GLU A 728 11.24 0.22 -32.29
CA GLU A 728 11.97 -0.99 -31.93
C GLU A 728 13.46 -0.70 -31.71
N GLY A 729 13.98 -1.05 -30.54
CA GLY A 729 15.37 -0.77 -30.15
C GLY A 729 15.72 0.71 -29.91
N GLN A 730 14.79 1.65 -30.04
CA GLN A 730 15.03 3.09 -29.82
C GLN A 730 14.80 3.54 -28.37
N VAL A 731 14.10 2.72 -27.56
CA VAL A 731 13.75 3.05 -26.17
C VAL A 731 14.62 2.24 -25.21
N GLU A 732 15.56 2.90 -24.54
CA GLU A 732 16.49 2.29 -23.59
C GLU A 732 15.92 2.31 -22.16
N VAL A 733 15.98 1.20 -21.43
CA VAL A 733 15.62 1.15 -20.00
C VAL A 733 16.88 1.09 -19.15
N VAL A 734 17.12 2.17 -18.41
CA VAL A 734 18.37 2.46 -17.70
C VAL A 734 18.18 2.65 -16.21
N ASP A 735 19.26 2.50 -15.46
CA ASP A 735 19.30 2.91 -14.06
C ASP A 735 19.85 4.35 -13.94
N VAL A 736 19.38 5.12 -12.95
CA VAL A 736 19.86 6.49 -12.67
C VAL A 736 21.38 6.54 -12.46
N ALA A 737 22.00 5.48 -11.91
CA ALA A 737 23.45 5.39 -11.81
C ALA A 737 24.17 5.37 -13.17
N GLN A 738 23.55 4.81 -14.21
CA GLN A 738 24.15 4.75 -15.55
C GLN A 738 24.07 6.10 -16.27
N LEU A 739 22.97 6.83 -16.10
CA LEU A 739 22.87 8.22 -16.56
C LEU A 739 23.94 9.10 -15.88
N LEU A 740 24.15 8.94 -14.56
CA LEU A 740 25.19 9.69 -13.88
C LEU A 740 26.61 9.32 -14.38
N LEU A 741 26.87 8.04 -14.68
CA LEU A 741 28.14 7.61 -15.26
C LEU A 741 28.36 8.18 -16.68
N GLU A 742 27.33 8.13 -17.53
CA GLU A 742 27.30 8.73 -18.87
C GLU A 742 27.61 10.24 -18.80
N SER A 743 27.06 10.95 -17.82
CA SER A 743 27.26 12.40 -17.63
C SER A 743 28.58 12.79 -16.96
N VAL A 744 29.15 11.94 -16.08
CA VAL A 744 30.47 12.17 -15.44
C VAL A 744 31.63 11.82 -16.37
N THR A 745 31.40 10.99 -17.39
CA THR A 745 32.39 10.64 -18.41
C THR A 745 32.74 11.88 -19.27
N ARG A 746 34.03 12.10 -19.51
CA ARG A 746 34.59 13.27 -20.18
C ARG A 746 35.54 12.85 -21.31
N ASP A 747 35.41 13.45 -22.48
CA ASP A 747 36.34 13.28 -23.62
C ASP A 747 36.60 11.80 -24.03
N GLY A 748 35.69 10.89 -23.65
CA GLY A 748 35.78 9.44 -23.89
C GLY A 748 36.28 8.59 -22.71
N GLY A 749 36.62 9.18 -21.55
CA GLY A 749 37.09 8.47 -20.35
C GLY A 749 36.52 9.03 -19.06
N LEU A 750 36.73 8.35 -17.94
CA LEU A 750 36.36 8.86 -16.61
C LEU A 750 37.44 9.83 -16.08
N PRO A 751 37.09 10.78 -15.21
CA PRO A 751 38.08 11.57 -14.49
C PRO A 751 38.89 10.68 -13.54
N GLU A 752 40.17 11.02 -13.35
CA GLU A 752 41.08 10.32 -12.43
C GLU A 752 40.44 10.09 -11.05
N PRO A 753 40.47 8.84 -10.50
CA PRO A 753 39.91 8.54 -9.20
C PRO A 753 40.49 9.42 -8.10
N ARG A 754 39.63 9.87 -7.18
CA ARG A 754 40.09 10.58 -5.98
C ARG A 754 40.70 9.62 -4.98
N GLU A 755 41.70 10.11 -4.24
CA GLU A 755 42.26 9.40 -3.09
C GLU A 755 41.16 8.90 -2.15
N ALA A 756 41.28 7.63 -1.73
CA ALA A 756 40.26 6.94 -0.95
C ALA A 756 40.12 7.59 0.44
N ALA A 757 39.01 8.29 0.67
CA ALA A 757 38.82 9.17 1.81
C ALA A 757 37.38 9.13 2.35
N TRP A 758 37.29 8.91 3.67
CA TRP A 758 36.07 8.95 4.48
C TRP A 758 35.20 10.18 4.16
N LEU A 759 33.94 9.95 3.81
CA LEU A 759 32.90 10.99 3.69
C LEU A 759 32.56 11.55 5.07
N GLU A 760 32.51 10.67 6.08
CA GLU A 760 32.34 11.03 7.48
C GLU A 760 33.36 10.30 8.34
N GLN A 761 34.04 11.05 9.22
CA GLN A 761 35.04 10.48 10.12
C GLN A 761 34.38 9.49 11.11
N PRO A 762 34.85 8.24 11.20
CA PRO A 762 34.27 7.24 12.08
C PRO A 762 34.52 7.59 13.55
N LYS A 763 33.45 7.67 14.32
CA LYS A 763 33.45 7.82 15.78
C LYS A 763 33.72 6.47 16.43
N ARG A 764 34.96 5.97 16.30
CA ARG A 764 35.36 4.71 16.96
C ARG A 764 35.22 4.86 18.46
N GLU A 765 34.58 3.90 19.11
CA GLU A 765 34.80 3.72 20.54
C GLU A 765 36.20 3.16 20.75
N LYS A 766 36.97 3.78 21.63
CA LYS A 766 38.30 3.28 21.99
C LYS A 766 38.17 1.86 22.59
N THR A 767 39.00 0.94 22.12
CA THR A 767 39.11 -0.41 22.67
C THR A 767 39.48 -0.39 24.16
N ALA A 768 39.33 -1.52 24.86
CA ALA A 768 39.79 -1.63 26.25
C ALA A 768 41.30 -1.32 26.38
N ALA A 769 42.11 -1.78 25.44
CA ALA A 769 43.54 -1.51 25.40
C ALA A 769 43.87 -0.04 25.12
N GLU A 770 43.15 0.64 24.22
CA GLU A 770 43.32 2.10 24.00
C GLU A 770 42.84 2.92 25.19
N LYS A 771 41.73 2.55 25.84
CA LYS A 771 41.25 3.18 27.08
C LYS A 771 42.30 3.04 28.19
N GLU A 772 42.86 1.85 28.38
CA GLU A 772 43.92 1.59 29.36
C GLU A 772 45.24 2.29 28.97
N ALA A 773 45.55 2.44 27.68
CA ALA A 773 46.71 3.17 27.18
C ALA A 773 46.56 4.70 27.36
N ASP A 774 45.36 5.26 27.15
CA ASP A 774 45.04 6.65 27.47
C ASP A 774 45.10 6.90 28.98
N GLU A 775 44.59 5.97 29.80
CA GLU A 775 44.68 6.07 31.26
C GLU A 775 46.15 6.02 31.73
N LYS A 776 46.97 5.15 31.13
CA LYS A 776 48.42 5.11 31.37
C LYS A 776 49.13 6.38 30.87
N ALA A 777 48.76 6.90 29.70
CA ALA A 777 49.33 8.14 29.16
C ALA A 777 48.92 9.37 29.98
N ALA A 778 47.67 9.44 30.44
CA ALA A 778 47.18 10.47 31.35
C ALA A 778 47.85 10.37 32.73
N ALA A 779 48.06 9.15 33.26
CA ALA A 779 48.81 8.95 34.50
C ALA A 779 50.29 9.35 34.37
N GLN A 780 50.93 9.08 33.22
CA GLN A 780 52.28 9.53 32.92
C GLN A 780 52.37 11.05 32.74
N ALA A 781 51.38 11.68 32.09
CA ALA A 781 51.28 13.13 31.95
C ALA A 781 50.94 13.85 33.27
N ALA A 782 50.34 13.15 34.23
CA ALA A 782 50.06 13.64 35.59
C ALA A 782 51.20 13.41 36.58
N ALA A 783 52.25 12.67 36.22
CA ALA A 783 53.40 12.42 37.07
C ALA A 783 54.33 13.66 37.12
N PRO A 784 54.60 14.26 38.30
CA PRO A 784 55.48 15.42 38.40
C PRO A 784 56.95 15.00 38.15
N ALA A 785 57.65 15.80 37.34
CA ALA A 785 59.06 15.55 37.04
C ALA A 785 59.96 15.83 38.26
N GLU A 786 60.42 14.77 38.95
CA GLU A 786 61.47 14.88 39.95
C GLU A 786 62.81 15.24 39.28
N ALA A 787 63.34 16.42 39.61
CA ALA A 787 64.62 16.87 39.11
C ALA A 787 65.79 16.10 39.76
N LYS A 788 66.64 15.47 38.94
CA LYS A 788 67.99 15.03 39.35
C LYS A 788 69.03 15.69 38.46
N THR A 789 69.90 16.48 39.09
CA THR A 789 71.00 17.20 38.44
C THR A 789 72.08 16.24 37.93
N ALA A 790 72.54 16.46 36.70
CA ALA A 790 73.52 15.60 36.02
C ALA A 790 74.96 15.77 36.53
N VAL A 791 75.76 14.70 36.42
CA VAL A 791 77.22 14.73 36.31
C VAL A 791 77.69 13.59 35.38
N ALA A 792 78.56 13.93 34.43
CA ALA A 792 79.49 13.08 33.67
C ALA A 792 78.97 11.94 32.74
N GLU A 793 79.23 12.17 31.44
CA GLU A 793 79.60 11.20 30.38
C GLU A 793 80.94 10.46 30.69
N PRO A 794 81.45 9.50 29.86
CA PRO A 794 80.89 8.93 28.61
C PRO A 794 80.98 7.39 28.41
N ALA A 795 80.52 6.95 27.23
CA ALA A 795 81.09 5.88 26.38
C ALA A 795 80.63 4.40 26.50
N SER A 796 80.84 3.69 25.37
CA SER A 796 80.80 2.24 25.12
C SER A 796 79.49 1.46 25.30
N ALA A 797 78.88 1.11 24.17
CA ALA A 797 78.41 -0.25 23.90
C ALA A 797 79.64 -1.16 23.55
N PRO A 798 79.53 -2.50 23.39
CA PRO A 798 78.33 -3.34 23.29
C PRO A 798 78.37 -4.59 24.22
N ASP A 799 78.05 -5.77 23.69
CA ASP A 799 78.45 -7.12 24.15
C ASP A 799 77.75 -7.78 25.36
N ASN A 800 76.55 -8.30 25.06
CA ASN A 800 76.17 -9.73 25.19
C ASN A 800 77.36 -10.74 25.00
N PRO A 801 77.24 -12.05 25.33
CA PRO A 801 76.32 -12.78 26.23
C PRO A 801 76.99 -13.98 27.02
N VAL A 802 76.16 -14.90 27.56
CA VAL A 802 76.40 -16.35 27.88
C VAL A 802 77.18 -16.74 29.18
N ILE A 803 76.91 -18.00 29.62
CA ILE A 803 77.61 -18.94 30.54
C ILE A 803 77.73 -18.59 32.05
N ASP A 804 77.74 -19.55 33.01
CA ASP A 804 77.75 -21.03 32.89
C ASP A 804 77.04 -21.80 34.05
N GLU A 805 77.06 -23.14 33.97
CA GLU A 805 76.55 -24.20 34.86
C GLU A 805 77.05 -24.24 36.33
N GLY A 806 76.39 -25.06 37.18
CA GLY A 806 76.97 -25.55 38.45
C GLY A 806 75.97 -26.09 39.51
N GLU A 807 75.76 -27.41 39.58
CA GLU A 807 74.88 -28.08 40.57
C GLU A 807 75.61 -28.94 41.63
N GLY A 808 75.03 -29.04 42.84
CA GLY A 808 75.25 -30.12 43.83
C GLY A 808 76.38 -29.91 44.85
N ALA A 809 76.31 -30.45 46.08
CA ALA A 809 75.26 -31.24 46.74
C ALA A 809 75.40 -31.19 48.29
N GLU A 810 74.49 -31.89 49.00
CA GLU A 810 74.35 -32.01 50.48
C GLU A 810 73.88 -30.73 51.23
N VAL A 811 72.87 -30.72 52.12
CA VAL A 811 71.80 -31.68 52.52
C VAL A 811 70.64 -30.82 53.10
N ALA A 812 69.35 -31.13 52.98
CA ALA A 812 68.64 -32.28 52.39
C ALA A 812 67.27 -31.80 51.84
N ALA A 813 66.67 -32.38 50.80
CA ALA A 813 67.12 -33.45 49.89
C ALA A 813 66.73 -33.11 48.43
N ALA A 814 67.51 -33.60 47.46
CA ALA A 814 67.52 -33.21 46.04
C ALA A 814 66.19 -33.37 45.27
N GLY A 815 65.94 -32.66 44.16
CA GLY A 815 66.75 -31.58 43.56
C GLY A 815 66.26 -31.11 42.16
N THR A 816 66.48 -29.82 41.89
CA THR A 816 66.59 -29.13 40.57
C THR A 816 65.45 -29.24 39.52
N ALA A 817 65.68 -28.73 38.30
CA ALA A 817 64.71 -27.90 37.56
C ALA A 817 64.79 -28.00 36.01
N GLY A 818 63.92 -27.29 35.27
CA GLY A 818 64.01 -27.12 33.81
C GLY A 818 62.67 -27.04 33.07
N THR A 819 62.65 -26.52 31.83
CA THR A 819 61.43 -26.33 31.01
C THR A 819 61.63 -26.61 29.51
N VAL A 820 60.55 -27.13 28.88
CA VAL A 820 60.20 -27.18 27.44
C VAL A 820 61.11 -27.90 26.40
N SER A 821 60.47 -28.79 25.62
CA SER A 821 60.71 -29.19 24.20
C SER A 821 62.13 -29.57 23.71
N ALA A 822 62.34 -30.55 22.83
CA ALA A 822 61.50 -31.56 22.14
C ALA A 822 62.44 -32.77 21.82
N ALA A 823 62.20 -33.79 20.98
CA ALA A 823 61.24 -34.04 19.89
C ALA A 823 61.20 -35.56 19.51
N GLU A 824 60.56 -35.85 18.36
CA GLU A 824 60.76 -37.01 17.47
C GLU A 824 60.27 -38.45 17.80
N SER A 825 59.57 -39.00 16.79
CA SER A 825 59.43 -40.43 16.42
C SER A 825 58.60 -41.40 17.29
N GLY A 826 57.65 -42.10 16.64
CA GLY A 826 57.04 -43.35 17.11
C GLY A 826 57.79 -44.59 16.56
N PRO A 827 57.14 -45.73 16.20
CA PRO A 827 55.70 -45.97 16.03
C PRO A 827 55.19 -47.33 16.61
N SER A 828 54.00 -47.79 16.16
CA SER A 828 53.35 -49.10 16.41
C SER A 828 52.76 -49.29 17.83
N ALA A 829 51.49 -49.64 18.09
CA ALA A 829 50.41 -50.38 17.39
C ALA A 829 50.39 -51.92 17.60
N ALA A 830 49.35 -52.38 18.32
CA ALA A 830 48.75 -53.72 18.46
C ALA A 830 47.50 -53.54 19.38
N ASP A 831 46.25 -53.80 18.96
CA ASP A 831 45.52 -55.10 18.95
C ASP A 831 45.08 -55.63 20.34
N SER A 832 43.89 -56.26 20.54
CA SER A 832 42.62 -56.32 19.78
C SER A 832 41.51 -57.05 20.60
N GLN A 833 40.24 -57.05 20.12
CA GLN A 833 39.10 -57.94 20.49
C GLN A 833 38.43 -57.76 21.89
N GLY A 834 37.10 -57.93 22.07
CA GLY A 834 36.00 -58.06 21.09
C GLY A 834 34.65 -58.61 21.62
N ALA A 835 33.55 -58.40 20.85
CA ALA A 835 32.22 -59.06 20.87
C ALA A 835 31.14 -58.61 21.93
N PRO A 836 29.82 -58.92 21.75
CA PRO A 836 29.00 -58.67 20.54
C PRO A 836 27.48 -58.27 20.76
N LYS A 837 26.90 -57.49 19.80
CA LYS A 837 25.57 -57.60 19.10
C LYS A 837 24.22 -57.87 19.87
N SER A 838 23.01 -57.53 19.37
CA SER A 838 22.44 -56.79 18.19
C SER A 838 20.91 -56.66 18.39
N GLY A 839 20.09 -55.86 17.66
CA GLY A 839 20.34 -54.97 16.51
C GLY A 839 19.48 -55.31 15.26
N GLY A 840 18.38 -54.58 15.01
CA GLY A 840 17.44 -54.69 13.86
C GLY A 840 16.19 -53.82 14.09
N LEU A 841 15.40 -53.34 13.10
CA LEU A 841 15.17 -53.78 11.71
C LEU A 841 15.19 -52.61 10.68
N SER A 842 14.98 -52.92 9.39
CA SER A 842 15.11 -52.01 8.23
C SER A 842 14.31 -52.52 7.03
N LEU A 843 14.02 -51.65 6.04
CA LEU A 843 13.89 -51.88 4.57
C LEU A 843 13.56 -50.52 3.89
N GLY A 844 14.09 -50.07 2.73
CA GLY A 844 15.04 -50.65 1.76
C GLY A 844 14.37 -50.99 0.42
N GLY A 845 14.84 -50.61 -0.79
CA GLY A 845 15.98 -49.79 -1.27
C GLY A 845 15.57 -49.04 -2.57
N GLY A 846 16.41 -48.36 -3.37
CA GLY A 846 17.80 -48.60 -3.79
C GLY A 846 17.84 -49.20 -5.21
N GLY A 847 18.57 -48.74 -6.24
CA GLY A 847 19.55 -47.63 -6.37
C GLY A 847 20.88 -48.11 -6.98
N LYS A 848 21.45 -47.39 -7.98
CA LYS A 848 22.90 -47.43 -8.33
C LYS A 848 23.36 -46.44 -9.41
N ALA A 849 24.55 -45.86 -9.17
CA ALA A 849 25.47 -45.27 -10.15
C ALA A 849 26.64 -46.28 -10.38
N PRO A 850 27.86 -45.97 -10.91
CA PRO A 850 28.40 -44.69 -11.43
C PRO A 850 29.20 -44.80 -12.75
N GLY A 851 29.76 -43.66 -13.24
CA GLY A 851 30.89 -43.71 -14.18
C GLY A 851 31.11 -42.46 -15.07
N GLY A 852 32.33 -41.92 -15.06
CA GLY A 852 32.89 -40.99 -16.04
C GLY A 852 34.44 -41.08 -15.97
N PRO A 853 35.23 -40.16 -16.58
CA PRO A 853 34.88 -39.09 -17.52
C PRO A 853 35.75 -39.05 -18.80
N LYS A 854 35.35 -38.28 -19.84
CA LYS A 854 36.28 -37.56 -20.76
C LYS A 854 35.59 -36.62 -21.75
N ALA A 855 36.30 -35.56 -22.14
CA ALA A 855 36.02 -34.64 -23.25
C ALA A 855 36.97 -34.97 -24.45
N PRO A 856 37.02 -34.24 -25.60
CA PRO A 856 36.32 -32.98 -25.96
C PRO A 856 35.81 -32.82 -27.43
N GLY A 857 35.03 -31.75 -27.66
CA GLY A 857 35.23 -30.83 -28.81
C GLY A 857 34.40 -30.99 -30.11
N GLY A 858 34.28 -29.89 -30.85
CA GLY A 858 34.22 -29.91 -32.33
C GLY A 858 32.89 -29.60 -33.03
N ALA A 859 32.59 -28.31 -33.23
CA ALA A 859 31.44 -27.80 -33.99
C ALA A 859 31.27 -28.31 -35.45
N LYS A 860 30.01 -28.38 -35.94
CA LYS A 860 29.56 -27.73 -37.20
C LYS A 860 28.05 -27.84 -37.52
N ALA A 861 27.52 -26.79 -38.14
CA ALA A 861 26.35 -26.78 -39.02
C ALA A 861 26.83 -26.84 -40.51
N PRO A 862 26.00 -26.80 -41.58
CA PRO A 862 24.52 -26.62 -41.62
C PRO A 862 23.72 -27.47 -42.66
N GLY A 863 22.39 -27.39 -42.57
CA GLY A 863 21.49 -27.12 -43.72
C GLY A 863 20.98 -28.26 -44.63
N GLY A 864 19.77 -28.05 -45.20
CA GLY A 864 19.50 -28.44 -46.59
C GLY A 864 18.46 -29.54 -46.92
N ALA A 865 17.17 -29.27 -46.66
CA ALA A 865 15.97 -29.73 -47.40
C ALA A 865 15.99 -30.98 -48.34
N LYS A 866 15.03 -31.90 -48.13
CA LYS A 866 13.92 -32.17 -49.09
C LYS A 866 12.82 -33.10 -48.55
N ALA A 867 11.60 -32.90 -49.05
CA ALA A 867 10.46 -33.85 -49.00
C ALA A 867 10.37 -34.61 -50.36
N PRO A 868 9.52 -35.66 -50.57
CA PRO A 868 8.05 -35.58 -50.44
C PRO A 868 7.25 -36.86 -50.03
N GLY A 869 6.01 -36.66 -49.54
CA GLY A 869 4.85 -37.56 -49.72
C GLY A 869 4.64 -38.71 -48.71
N GLY A 870 3.37 -38.98 -48.30
CA GLY A 870 3.06 -40.11 -47.39
C GLY A 870 1.57 -40.38 -47.06
N ALA A 871 0.86 -39.40 -46.50
CA ALA A 871 -0.59 -39.38 -46.15
C ALA A 871 -1.12 -40.25 -44.97
N LYS A 872 -2.16 -39.70 -44.30
CA LYS A 872 -3.01 -40.24 -43.20
C LYS A 872 -2.31 -40.41 -41.82
N ALA A 873 -2.94 -40.12 -40.67
CA ALA A 873 -4.38 -39.97 -40.37
C ALA A 873 -4.70 -38.87 -39.31
N SER A 874 -6.01 -38.65 -39.08
CA SER A 874 -6.69 -37.98 -37.93
C SER A 874 -6.23 -36.57 -37.48
N GLY A 875 -7.07 -35.57 -37.77
CA GLY A 875 -7.36 -34.46 -36.84
C GLY A 875 -8.39 -34.89 -35.78
N GLU A 876 -9.00 -34.01 -34.99
CA GLU A 876 -9.00 -32.53 -34.99
C GLU A 876 -9.31 -32.00 -33.58
N SER A 877 -8.89 -30.78 -33.25
CA SER A 877 -9.30 -30.05 -32.03
C SER A 877 -9.96 -28.73 -32.42
N ALA A 878 -11.14 -28.44 -31.88
CA ALA A 878 -11.99 -27.36 -32.35
C ALA A 878 -11.61 -25.96 -31.83
N THR A 879 -11.61 -24.99 -32.74
CA THR A 879 -11.93 -23.58 -32.46
C THR A 879 -13.49 -23.43 -32.44
N GLU A 880 -14.13 -22.33 -32.04
CA GLU A 880 -13.71 -20.96 -31.75
C GLU A 880 -14.77 -20.24 -30.87
N ALA A 881 -14.46 -18.99 -30.46
CA ALA A 881 -15.37 -17.86 -30.18
C ALA A 881 -16.80 -18.08 -29.63
N GLN A 882 -17.11 -17.38 -28.53
CA GLN A 882 -18.50 -17.05 -28.14
C GLN A 882 -18.76 -15.54 -28.21
N SER A 883 -20.00 -15.17 -28.52
CA SER A 883 -20.51 -13.80 -28.41
C SER A 883 -21.94 -13.78 -27.87
N ALA A 884 -22.19 -12.79 -27.01
CA ALA A 884 -23.42 -12.38 -26.33
C ALA A 884 -24.78 -12.99 -26.76
N VAL A 885 -25.66 -13.24 -25.76
CA VAL A 885 -26.90 -12.46 -25.52
C VAL A 885 -27.52 -12.87 -24.16
N LYS A 886 -28.56 -12.16 -23.72
CA LYS A 886 -29.37 -12.38 -22.51
C LYS A 886 -30.39 -13.54 -22.73
N ASP A 887 -31.39 -13.85 -21.90
CA ASP A 887 -32.11 -13.15 -20.81
C ASP A 887 -32.56 -14.14 -19.71
N ALA A 888 -33.21 -13.65 -18.67
CA ALA A 888 -33.65 -14.42 -17.50
C ALA A 888 -35.02 -15.11 -17.68
N GLU A 889 -35.32 -16.08 -16.82
CA GLU A 889 -36.69 -16.55 -16.59
C GLU A 889 -37.03 -16.60 -15.09
N ARG A 890 -38.32 -16.41 -14.77
CA ARG A 890 -38.87 -16.32 -13.41
C ARG A 890 -40.33 -16.72 -13.47
N THR A 891 -40.74 -17.68 -12.63
CA THR A 891 -42.11 -18.22 -12.63
C THR A 891 -43.16 -17.23 -12.08
N GLU A 892 -44.39 -17.39 -12.57
CA GLU A 892 -45.57 -16.56 -12.28
C GLU A 892 -46.39 -17.06 -11.07
N GLU A 893 -47.33 -16.24 -10.56
CA GLU A 893 -48.74 -16.69 -10.52
C GLU A 893 -49.78 -15.54 -10.45
N THR A 894 -50.88 -15.70 -11.19
CA THR A 894 -52.17 -14.95 -11.18
C THR A 894 -52.17 -13.44 -11.50
N ARG A 895 -52.90 -12.90 -12.52
CA ARG A 895 -54.37 -12.79 -12.80
C ARG A 895 -55.13 -11.77 -11.91
N GLU A 896 -56.06 -10.93 -12.40
CA GLU A 896 -56.89 -10.93 -13.63
C GLU A 896 -57.15 -9.53 -14.28
N ALA A 897 -57.56 -9.55 -15.56
CA ALA A 897 -58.59 -8.72 -16.24
C ALA A 897 -58.58 -7.15 -16.22
N ALA A 898 -59.08 -6.42 -17.25
CA ALA A 898 -59.33 -6.71 -18.68
C ALA A 898 -59.72 -5.41 -19.45
N THR A 899 -59.40 -5.33 -20.75
CA THR A 899 -60.01 -4.46 -21.82
C THR A 899 -60.00 -2.91 -21.65
N GLY A 900 -59.83 -2.09 -22.70
CA GLY A 900 -59.51 -2.38 -24.11
C GLY A 900 -59.67 -1.16 -25.05
N SER A 901 -59.21 -1.31 -26.30
CA SER A 901 -59.54 -0.51 -27.52
C SER A 901 -59.17 1.00 -27.63
N ALA A 902 -58.58 1.32 -28.79
CA ALA A 902 -58.48 2.65 -29.42
C ALA A 902 -59.73 2.88 -30.34
N PRO A 903 -59.87 3.90 -31.25
CA PRO A 903 -58.89 4.87 -31.78
C PRO A 903 -59.40 6.31 -32.09
N GLY A 904 -58.57 7.15 -32.73
CA GLY A 904 -59.02 7.82 -33.97
C GLY A 904 -59.02 9.36 -34.09
N THR A 905 -58.02 9.88 -34.83
CA THR A 905 -58.08 10.95 -35.87
C THR A 905 -58.49 12.41 -35.57
N THR A 906 -57.65 13.34 -36.10
CA THR A 906 -57.92 14.57 -36.94
C THR A 906 -56.90 15.68 -36.64
N GLY A 907 -56.77 16.73 -37.48
CA GLY A 907 -55.83 17.83 -37.21
C GLY A 907 -55.70 18.93 -38.30
N ALA A 908 -54.68 19.79 -38.12
CA ALA A 908 -54.24 20.91 -38.99
C ALA A 908 -55.11 22.22 -38.96
N PRO A 909 -54.68 23.36 -39.56
CA PRO A 909 -53.48 24.14 -39.14
C PRO A 909 -53.58 25.72 -39.25
N LYS A 910 -52.48 26.42 -38.87
CA LYS A 910 -51.97 27.76 -39.32
C LYS A 910 -52.38 29.09 -38.61
N SER A 911 -51.33 29.95 -38.44
CA SER A 911 -51.26 31.44 -38.45
C SER A 911 -51.99 32.29 -37.39
N GLY A 912 -51.48 33.46 -36.95
CA GLY A 912 -50.15 34.09 -37.15
C GLY A 912 -50.12 35.63 -36.95
N GLY A 913 -49.02 36.19 -36.41
CA GLY A 913 -48.77 37.66 -36.26
C GLY A 913 -49.33 38.30 -34.95
N LEU A 914 -48.91 39.49 -34.49
CA LEU A 914 -47.86 40.43 -34.96
C LEU A 914 -47.29 41.31 -33.79
N THR A 915 -45.97 41.51 -33.84
CA THR A 915 -45.03 42.46 -33.20
C THR A 915 -45.48 43.78 -32.53
N LEU A 916 -44.75 44.21 -31.48
CA LEU A 916 -44.28 45.58 -31.12
C LEU A 916 -43.20 45.48 -30.00
N GLY A 917 -42.22 46.37 -29.79
CA GLY A 917 -41.85 47.57 -30.56
C GLY A 917 -40.82 48.55 -29.92
N GLY A 918 -39.64 48.11 -29.47
CA GLY A 918 -38.53 49.00 -28.99
C GLY A 918 -38.64 49.51 -27.53
N GLY A 919 -37.60 50.03 -26.87
CA GLY A 919 -36.16 50.09 -27.25
C GLY A 919 -35.34 51.02 -26.33
N ALA A 920 -34.19 50.57 -25.79
CA ALA A 920 -33.26 51.37 -24.97
C ALA A 920 -31.81 50.83 -25.00
N LYS A 921 -30.83 51.63 -24.55
CA LYS A 921 -29.39 51.34 -24.61
C LYS A 921 -28.91 50.46 -23.44
N ALA A 922 -27.97 49.54 -23.69
CA ALA A 922 -27.25 48.79 -22.65
C ALA A 922 -25.80 49.29 -22.49
N PRO A 923 -25.36 49.65 -21.26
CA PRO A 923 -23.97 49.98 -20.97
C PRO A 923 -23.26 48.92 -20.11
N TRP A 924 -21.93 48.80 -20.30
CA TRP A 924 -20.93 48.30 -19.33
C TRP A 924 -20.93 46.79 -18.97
N ALA A 925 -19.72 46.27 -18.75
CA ALA A 925 -19.44 44.91 -18.28
C ALA A 925 -18.51 44.96 -17.04
N PRO A 926 -18.64 44.01 -16.08
CA PRO A 926 -17.82 43.99 -14.87
C PRO A 926 -16.37 43.51 -15.15
N LYS A 927 -15.40 44.07 -14.43
CA LYS A 927 -13.96 43.75 -14.54
C LYS A 927 -13.52 42.62 -13.60
N ALA A 928 -12.41 41.97 -13.95
CA ALA A 928 -11.66 41.07 -13.07
C ALA A 928 -10.81 41.86 -12.03
N PRO A 929 -10.49 41.26 -10.86
CA PRO A 929 -9.59 41.84 -9.86
C PRO A 929 -8.10 41.64 -10.23
N GLY A 930 -7.25 42.55 -9.77
CA GLY A 930 -5.80 42.57 -10.05
C GLY A 930 -4.91 42.15 -8.88
N ALA A 931 -3.61 41.97 -9.16
CA ALA A 931 -2.58 41.61 -8.19
C ALA A 931 -2.20 42.78 -7.24
N PRO A 932 -1.60 42.51 -6.06
CA PRO A 932 -1.51 43.48 -4.96
C PRO A 932 -0.32 44.45 -5.05
N LYS A 933 -0.41 45.56 -4.30
CA LYS A 933 0.73 46.42 -3.93
C LYS A 933 0.63 46.83 -2.44
N ALA A 934 1.77 47.17 -1.84
CA ALA A 934 2.00 47.15 -0.39
C ALA A 934 1.26 48.25 0.43
N PRO A 935 1.09 48.06 1.76
CA PRO A 935 0.19 48.87 2.60
C PRO A 935 0.86 49.97 3.45
N GLY A 936 0.03 50.84 4.01
CA GLY A 936 0.32 51.72 5.15
C GLY A 936 -0.93 52.52 5.54
N GLY A 937 -1.16 52.91 6.80
CA GLY A 937 -0.43 52.62 8.04
C GLY A 937 -0.94 53.49 9.20
N ALA A 938 -0.83 53.03 10.46
CA ALA A 938 -1.23 53.79 11.64
C ALA A 938 -0.36 53.46 12.88
N LYS A 939 -0.28 54.42 13.82
CA LYS A 939 0.54 54.47 15.06
C LYS A 939 0.43 53.20 15.95
N ALA A 940 1.42 52.84 16.78
CA ALA A 940 2.07 53.66 17.84
C ALA A 940 3.60 53.33 18.08
N PRO A 941 4.29 53.84 19.14
CA PRO A 941 5.74 54.17 19.05
C PRO A 941 6.75 53.26 19.77
N GLY A 942 8.03 53.34 19.35
CA GLY A 942 9.22 52.84 20.08
C GLY A 942 10.52 52.87 19.25
N ALA A 943 11.63 53.34 19.80
CA ALA A 943 12.97 53.49 19.15
C ALA A 943 13.97 52.41 19.66
N PRO A 944 15.28 52.34 19.26
CA PRO A 944 16.08 53.20 18.37
C PRO A 944 16.97 52.43 17.33
N LYS A 945 18.04 53.09 16.83
CA LYS A 945 18.87 52.80 15.63
C LYS A 945 20.33 52.35 15.98
N PRO A 946 21.09 51.70 15.06
CA PRO A 946 22.35 52.28 14.55
C PRO A 946 22.55 52.01 13.02
N ALA A 947 23.74 52.13 12.40
CA ALA A 947 24.38 53.37 11.93
C ALA A 947 24.89 53.18 10.46
N ALA A 948 25.72 54.07 9.89
CA ALA A 948 26.11 54.11 8.45
C ALA A 948 27.57 54.66 8.28
N PRO A 949 28.08 55.20 7.14
CA PRO A 949 27.90 55.01 5.67
C PRO A 949 29.28 54.93 4.89
N THR A 950 29.39 55.51 3.67
CA THR A 950 30.59 55.91 2.84
C THR A 950 31.11 54.93 1.75
N ALA A 951 31.61 55.34 0.56
CA ALA A 951 31.68 56.66 -0.14
C ALA A 951 31.92 56.54 -1.68
N THR A 952 32.10 57.69 -2.37
CA THR A 952 32.10 58.00 -3.82
C THR A 952 33.35 58.82 -4.25
N GLU A 953 33.76 59.09 -5.51
CA GLU A 953 33.43 58.66 -6.91
C GLU A 953 34.41 59.37 -7.91
N THR A 954 34.72 58.82 -9.10
CA THR A 954 35.57 59.51 -10.13
C THR A 954 35.38 59.02 -11.59
N THR A 955 35.74 59.85 -12.59
CA THR A 955 35.65 59.65 -14.07
C THR A 955 36.95 60.13 -14.78
N ALA A 956 37.21 60.14 -16.10
CA ALA A 956 36.46 59.91 -17.36
C ALA A 956 37.35 59.13 -18.39
N ALA A 957 37.44 59.25 -19.74
CA ALA A 957 36.97 60.19 -20.80
C ALA A 957 37.01 59.50 -22.22
N GLU A 958 36.83 60.24 -23.33
CA GLU A 958 36.72 59.74 -24.73
C GLU A 958 37.47 60.57 -25.80
N THR A 959 37.71 59.98 -27.00
CA THR A 959 37.82 60.60 -28.36
C THR A 959 37.66 59.47 -29.42
N ALA A 960 36.80 59.43 -30.46
CA ALA A 960 36.40 60.35 -31.56
C ALA A 960 37.29 60.25 -32.85
N ALA A 961 36.81 60.22 -34.12
CA ALA A 961 35.46 60.10 -34.73
C ALA A 961 35.51 59.91 -36.30
N ALA A 962 34.34 59.72 -36.95
CA ALA A 962 33.94 60.03 -38.37
C ALA A 962 34.14 59.05 -39.59
N GLU A 963 32.99 58.71 -40.25
CA GLU A 963 32.64 58.63 -41.71
C GLU A 963 33.48 57.89 -42.81
N PRO A 964 32.94 57.60 -44.04
CA PRO A 964 31.53 57.44 -44.51
C PRO A 964 31.21 56.28 -45.52
N ALA A 965 29.91 55.92 -45.64
CA ALA A 965 29.11 55.43 -46.81
C ALA A 965 29.53 54.27 -47.78
N GLY A 966 28.58 53.37 -48.10
CA GLY A 966 28.60 52.45 -49.28
C GLY A 966 27.57 51.29 -49.22
N ASP A 967 26.79 51.05 -50.30
CA ASP A 967 25.63 50.13 -50.37
C ASP A 967 25.93 48.62 -50.59
N ALA A 968 25.03 47.72 -50.11
CA ALA A 968 24.43 46.56 -50.85
C ALA A 968 23.68 45.54 -49.94
N GLU A 969 22.65 44.87 -50.50
CA GLU A 969 21.79 43.82 -49.90
C GLU A 969 22.02 42.45 -50.62
N PRO A 970 21.22 41.33 -50.54
CA PRO A 970 19.88 41.09 -49.96
C PRO A 970 19.81 39.79 -49.06
N ALA A 971 18.69 39.16 -48.66
CA ALA A 971 17.25 39.31 -48.94
C ALA A 971 16.34 38.78 -47.80
N THR A 972 15.06 39.16 -47.82
CA THR A 972 13.94 38.47 -47.10
C THR A 972 12.81 38.09 -48.07
N PRO A 973 11.82 37.25 -47.66
CA PRO A 973 10.45 37.76 -47.44
C PRO A 973 9.74 37.08 -46.23
N ALA A 974 8.76 37.65 -45.50
CA ALA A 974 7.65 38.60 -45.73
C ALA A 974 6.25 37.94 -45.96
N LYS A 975 5.24 38.47 -45.25
CA LYS A 975 3.77 38.22 -45.36
C LYS A 975 3.09 39.56 -45.82
N PRO A 976 1.74 39.77 -45.91
CA PRO A 976 0.56 38.91 -45.63
C PRO A 976 -0.63 39.07 -46.65
N VAL A 977 -1.88 38.82 -46.19
CA VAL A 977 -3.22 39.23 -46.74
C VAL A 977 -4.00 38.14 -47.55
N VAL A 978 -5.32 38.34 -47.68
CA VAL A 978 -6.41 37.36 -47.90
C VAL A 978 -7.22 37.66 -49.18
N GLY A 979 -7.68 36.64 -49.91
CA GLY A 979 -8.84 36.79 -50.82
C GLY A 979 -9.04 35.74 -51.94
N LEU A 980 -10.26 35.15 -51.98
CA LEU A 980 -11.01 34.51 -53.09
C LEU A 980 -10.34 34.05 -54.41
N GLY A 981 -10.73 32.87 -54.93
CA GLY A 981 -10.54 32.49 -56.35
C GLY A 981 -10.94 31.04 -56.71
N LEU A 982 -11.33 30.76 -57.96
CA LEU A 982 -11.86 29.46 -58.42
C LEU A 982 -11.42 29.11 -59.87
N LYS A 983 -11.32 27.79 -60.16
CA LYS A 983 -11.34 27.07 -61.48
C LYS A 983 -10.11 27.00 -62.41
N GLY A 984 -9.70 25.74 -62.70
CA GLY A 984 -9.30 25.20 -64.03
C GLY A 984 -7.83 25.35 -64.49
N GLY A 985 -7.24 24.48 -65.33
CA GLY A 985 -7.68 23.14 -65.77
C GLY A 985 -7.03 22.60 -67.09
N GLY A 986 -6.38 21.42 -67.06
CA GLY A 986 -5.86 20.66 -68.23
C GLY A 986 -4.40 20.99 -68.66
N LYS A 987 -3.67 20.16 -69.43
CA LYS A 987 -3.90 18.79 -69.99
C LYS A 987 -2.53 18.15 -70.43
N ALA A 988 -2.44 16.82 -70.56
CA ALA A 988 -1.22 16.05 -70.97
C ALA A 988 -1.09 15.88 -72.53
N PRO A 989 -0.06 15.23 -73.17
CA PRO A 989 0.34 13.80 -72.98
C PRO A 989 1.84 13.39 -73.28
N GLY A 990 2.20 12.09 -73.15
CA GLY A 990 3.35 11.47 -73.85
C GLY A 990 4.02 10.25 -73.15
N ALA A 991 4.24 9.12 -73.87
CA ALA A 991 5.00 7.93 -73.41
C ALA A 991 5.50 7.08 -74.62
N PRO A 992 6.55 6.22 -74.48
CA PRO A 992 6.41 4.78 -74.12
C PRO A 992 7.59 4.30 -73.20
N LYS A 993 8.01 3.03 -72.99
CA LYS A 993 7.72 1.66 -73.53
C LYS A 993 8.11 0.56 -72.47
N ALA A 994 7.97 -0.73 -72.79
CA ALA A 994 8.37 -1.91 -71.98
C ALA A 994 8.83 -3.09 -72.89
N PRO A 995 9.05 -4.36 -72.43
CA PRO A 995 8.16 -5.28 -71.63
C PRO A 995 8.63 -5.48 -70.15
N GLY A 996 8.13 -6.40 -69.29
CA GLY A 996 7.23 -7.57 -69.38
C GLY A 996 7.98 -8.92 -69.48
N ALA A 997 7.51 -10.11 -69.05
CA ALA A 997 6.22 -10.61 -68.48
C ALA A 997 6.41 -12.10 -68.01
N PRO A 998 5.42 -12.89 -67.48
CA PRO A 998 3.97 -12.71 -67.16
C PRO A 998 3.66 -13.01 -65.65
N LYS A 999 2.52 -13.44 -65.04
CA LYS A 999 1.02 -13.57 -65.15
C LYS A 999 0.50 -13.84 -63.68
N ALA A 1000 -0.71 -13.65 -63.12
CA ALA A 1000 -2.16 -13.78 -63.44
C ALA A 1000 -2.68 -15.25 -63.57
N PRO A 1001 -3.84 -15.68 -62.97
CA PRO A 1001 -5.10 -14.92 -62.74
C PRO A 1001 -5.60 -14.89 -61.26
N ALA A 1002 -6.53 -14.07 -60.72
CA ALA A 1002 -7.68 -13.21 -61.12
C ALA A 1002 -9.01 -13.73 -60.46
N THR A 1003 -9.74 -13.02 -59.58
CA THR A 1003 -10.81 -11.96 -59.75
C THR A 1003 -12.03 -12.35 -60.59
N PRO A 1004 -13.29 -11.93 -60.23
CA PRO A 1004 -13.79 -10.54 -60.36
C PRO A 1004 -14.74 -10.05 -59.21
N ALA A 1005 -15.51 -8.96 -59.43
CA ALA A 1005 -16.35 -8.24 -58.45
C ALA A 1005 -17.82 -8.00 -58.91
N ALA A 1006 -18.68 -7.43 -58.06
CA ALA A 1006 -20.10 -7.14 -58.34
C ALA A 1006 -20.62 -5.82 -57.68
N PRO A 1007 -21.72 -5.20 -58.19
CA PRO A 1007 -22.35 -3.98 -57.65
C PRO A 1007 -23.59 -4.27 -56.77
N ALA A 1008 -24.42 -3.26 -56.47
CA ALA A 1008 -25.61 -3.36 -55.59
C ALA A 1008 -26.88 -2.76 -56.21
N GLU A 1009 -28.06 -3.36 -55.95
CA GLU A 1009 -29.35 -2.67 -55.85
C GLU A 1009 -30.49 -3.54 -55.25
N GLU A 1010 -31.52 -2.87 -54.72
CA GLU A 1010 -32.92 -3.29 -54.45
C GLU A 1010 -33.30 -4.44 -53.45
N THR A 1011 -34.59 -4.41 -53.10
CA THR A 1011 -35.41 -5.20 -52.15
C THR A 1011 -36.81 -5.25 -52.83
N PRO A 1012 -37.69 -6.30 -52.75
CA PRO A 1012 -38.09 -6.94 -51.49
C PRO A 1012 -38.65 -8.41 -51.56
N ALA A 1013 -39.27 -8.82 -50.44
CA ALA A 1013 -40.46 -9.69 -50.31
C ALA A 1013 -40.32 -11.20 -49.95
N GLN A 1014 -41.22 -11.57 -49.02
CA GLN A 1014 -41.74 -12.91 -48.65
C GLN A 1014 -42.75 -13.42 -49.73
N PRO A 1015 -43.47 -14.58 -49.64
CA PRO A 1015 -43.70 -15.47 -48.47
C PRO A 1015 -43.81 -17.01 -48.73
N ALA A 1016 -44.17 -17.75 -47.67
CA ALA A 1016 -45.01 -18.98 -47.68
C ALA A 1016 -44.39 -20.30 -48.25
N SER A 1017 -44.83 -21.52 -47.87
CA SER A 1017 -45.65 -22.01 -46.73
C SER A 1017 -45.71 -23.55 -46.67
N GLY A 1018 -45.93 -24.12 -45.47
CA GLY A 1018 -46.53 -25.46 -45.27
C GLY A 1018 -45.56 -26.65 -45.14
N SER A 1019 -45.99 -27.83 -44.65
CA SER A 1019 -47.27 -28.19 -44.00
C SER A 1019 -47.28 -29.63 -43.43
N GLY A 1020 -47.82 -29.84 -42.22
CA GLY A 1020 -48.20 -31.17 -41.67
C GLY A 1020 -47.06 -32.06 -41.16
N SER A 1021 -47.32 -33.12 -40.37
CA SER A 1021 -48.57 -33.54 -39.70
C SER A 1021 -48.31 -34.52 -38.53
N GLU A 1022 -49.28 -34.63 -37.61
CA GLU A 1022 -49.43 -35.65 -36.55
C GLU A 1022 -49.71 -37.08 -37.12
N PRO A 1023 -50.02 -38.18 -36.36
CA PRO A 1023 -50.23 -38.32 -34.89
C PRO A 1023 -49.75 -39.60 -34.12
N ALA A 1024 -49.53 -39.44 -32.80
CA ALA A 1024 -50.03 -40.24 -31.65
C ALA A 1024 -49.61 -41.72 -31.30
N VAL A 1025 -50.02 -42.06 -30.05
CA VAL A 1025 -50.32 -43.34 -29.33
C VAL A 1025 -49.23 -44.31 -28.78
N ASP A 1026 -49.38 -44.58 -27.46
CA ASP A 1026 -49.28 -45.86 -26.70
C ASP A 1026 -47.98 -46.72 -26.68
N ALA A 1027 -47.67 -47.58 -25.67
CA ALA A 1027 -48.00 -47.62 -24.22
C ALA A 1027 -47.17 -48.73 -23.47
N ASP A 1028 -47.12 -48.63 -22.13
CA ASP A 1028 -47.15 -49.71 -21.11
C ASP A 1028 -45.93 -50.58 -20.65
N THR A 1029 -45.96 -50.90 -19.34
CA THR A 1029 -45.42 -52.06 -18.57
C THR A 1029 -43.92 -52.42 -18.32
N THR A 1030 -43.63 -52.67 -17.01
CA THR A 1030 -42.68 -53.65 -16.40
C THR A 1030 -41.15 -53.41 -16.51
N SER A 1031 -40.29 -53.80 -15.54
CA SER A 1031 -40.38 -54.84 -14.48
C SER A 1031 -39.72 -54.47 -13.12
N GLN A 1032 -40.07 -55.19 -12.06
CA GLN A 1032 -39.35 -55.32 -10.75
C GLN A 1032 -38.93 -56.81 -10.55
N PRO A 1033 -38.52 -57.41 -9.38
CA PRO A 1033 -38.55 -57.01 -7.95
C PRO A 1033 -37.17 -56.48 -7.45
N ASP A 1034 -36.63 -56.60 -6.21
CA ASP A 1034 -36.87 -57.33 -4.94
C ASP A 1034 -36.10 -56.61 -3.77
N SER A 1035 -36.17 -56.91 -2.46
CA SER A 1035 -36.96 -57.89 -1.67
C SER A 1035 -37.31 -57.42 -0.23
N ALA A 1036 -36.42 -57.62 0.76
CA ALA A 1036 -36.69 -57.55 2.22
C ALA A 1036 -35.40 -57.27 3.05
N SER A 1037 -35.39 -56.98 4.37
CA SER A 1037 -36.36 -57.13 5.50
C SER A 1037 -36.30 -55.89 6.45
N GLN A 1038 -37.35 -55.41 7.14
CA GLN A 1038 -38.13 -55.97 8.27
C GLN A 1038 -37.29 -56.41 9.49
N SER A 1039 -37.64 -56.19 10.77
CA SER A 1039 -38.67 -55.36 11.49
C SER A 1039 -38.23 -55.24 12.99
N ASP A 1040 -38.94 -54.83 14.07
CA ASP A 1040 -40.33 -54.47 14.49
C ASP A 1040 -40.18 -53.63 15.82
N SER A 1041 -40.73 -52.41 16.01
CA SER A 1041 -42.06 -51.99 16.50
C SER A 1041 -42.27 -51.81 18.04
N ALA A 1042 -43.36 -51.11 18.41
CA ALA A 1042 -43.99 -50.91 19.75
C ALA A 1042 -43.44 -49.87 20.78
N SER A 1043 -44.41 -49.17 21.41
CA SER A 1043 -44.32 -48.29 22.60
C SER A 1043 -45.14 -48.96 23.77
N PRO A 1044 -45.58 -48.34 24.90
CA PRO A 1044 -45.53 -46.94 25.39
C PRO A 1044 -45.20 -46.83 26.92
N SER A 1045 -45.85 -45.91 27.65
CA SER A 1045 -45.86 -45.67 29.12
C SER A 1045 -44.71 -44.83 29.73
N ASP A 1046 -44.93 -43.93 30.71
CA ASP A 1046 -46.20 -43.29 31.15
C ASP A 1046 -45.97 -41.95 31.93
N THR A 1047 -47.06 -41.19 32.14
CA THR A 1047 -47.36 -40.17 33.22
C THR A 1047 -46.19 -39.43 33.92
N SER A 1048 -46.07 -38.09 33.84
CA SER A 1048 -46.76 -37.05 34.65
C SER A 1048 -46.49 -37.11 36.19
N ALA A 1049 -46.36 -36.02 36.95
CA ALA A 1049 -46.68 -34.61 36.73
C ALA A 1049 -45.78 -33.66 37.60
N GLU A 1050 -46.19 -32.38 37.70
CA GLU A 1050 -46.16 -31.40 38.83
C GLU A 1050 -45.24 -31.62 40.07
N GLU A 1051 -44.74 -30.60 40.79
CA GLU A 1051 -45.38 -29.32 41.15
C GLU A 1051 -44.36 -28.19 41.53
N SER A 1052 -44.86 -27.09 42.12
CA SER A 1052 -44.12 -25.92 42.67
C SER A 1052 -43.29 -26.24 43.94
N GLU A 1053 -42.36 -25.41 44.46
CA GLU A 1053 -42.49 -24.05 45.07
C GLU A 1053 -41.12 -23.30 45.11
N SER A 1054 -41.00 -21.97 45.19
CA SER A 1054 -41.37 -21.00 46.26
C SER A 1054 -40.54 -21.16 47.57
N ALA A 1055 -40.03 -20.12 48.27
CA ALA A 1055 -39.91 -18.68 47.99
C ALA A 1055 -38.92 -17.94 48.97
N ALA A 1056 -38.46 -16.74 48.58
CA ALA A 1056 -38.01 -15.59 49.44
C ALA A 1056 -36.81 -15.81 50.43
N ALA A 1057 -36.24 -14.82 51.16
CA ALA A 1057 -36.52 -13.39 51.34
C ALA A 1057 -35.26 -12.55 51.76
N THR A 1058 -35.42 -11.22 51.88
CA THR A 1058 -34.65 -10.26 52.75
C THR A 1058 -33.11 -10.24 52.72
N THR A 1059 -32.43 -9.24 52.13
CA THR A 1059 -32.15 -7.85 52.64
C THR A 1059 -31.28 -7.74 53.91
N ASP A 1060 -30.11 -7.10 53.80
CA ASP A 1060 -29.75 -5.97 54.67
C ASP A 1060 -28.61 -5.09 54.06
N ALA A 1061 -28.22 -3.99 54.73
CA ALA A 1061 -27.41 -2.92 54.12
C ALA A 1061 -26.25 -2.34 54.98
N ALA A 1062 -25.47 -1.44 54.35
CA ALA A 1062 -24.43 -0.55 54.91
C ALA A 1062 -23.01 -1.15 55.17
N ALA A 1063 -22.04 -0.27 55.33
CA ALA A 1063 -20.60 -0.56 55.27
C ALA A 1063 -19.80 -0.02 56.49
N PRO A 1064 -18.57 -0.53 56.74
CA PRO A 1064 -17.58 0.11 57.60
C PRO A 1064 -16.33 0.63 56.83
N ALA A 1065 -15.39 1.26 57.54
CA ALA A 1065 -14.25 1.99 56.97
C ALA A 1065 -12.85 1.44 57.39
N ALA A 1066 -11.80 2.08 56.86
CA ALA A 1066 -10.38 1.68 56.84
C ALA A 1066 -9.64 1.51 58.18
N PRO A 1067 -8.45 0.87 58.13
CA PRO A 1067 -7.26 1.37 58.84
C PRO A 1067 -6.01 1.56 57.93
N GLY A 1068 -5.03 2.35 58.38
CA GLY A 1068 -3.65 2.41 57.81
C GLY A 1068 -2.68 1.49 58.59
N LYS A 1069 -1.38 1.33 58.27
CA LYS A 1069 -0.39 2.08 57.44
C LYS A 1069 0.67 1.05 56.91
N GLY A 1070 1.65 1.33 56.04
CA GLY A 1070 2.16 2.57 55.41
C GLY A 1070 3.57 2.97 55.91
N ASN A 1071 4.61 2.93 55.05
CA ASN A 1071 6.02 3.28 55.36
C ASN A 1071 6.75 3.95 54.16
N SER A 1072 7.96 4.49 54.33
CA SER A 1072 8.55 5.54 53.46
C SER A 1072 9.81 5.19 52.62
N ILE A 1073 9.99 5.90 51.50
CA ILE A 1073 11.23 5.99 50.67
C ILE A 1073 11.45 7.50 50.31
N PRO A 1074 12.69 8.04 50.27
CA PRO A 1074 12.94 9.47 50.51
C PRO A 1074 13.05 10.39 49.27
N ARG A 1075 13.11 11.72 49.52
CA ARG A 1075 13.39 12.79 48.54
C ARG A 1075 14.83 13.32 48.66
N SER A 1076 15.61 13.29 47.59
CA SER A 1076 16.79 14.13 47.27
C SER A 1076 17.24 13.80 45.83
N THR A 1077 17.75 14.67 44.94
CA THR A 1077 18.06 16.12 44.99
C THR A 1077 17.98 16.70 43.55
N LYS A 1078 17.79 18.03 43.41
CA LYS A 1078 18.21 18.82 42.22
C LYS A 1078 19.63 19.37 42.48
N PRO A 1079 20.48 19.70 41.49
CA PRO A 1079 20.22 20.47 40.26
C PRO A 1079 20.67 19.74 38.96
N GLY A 1080 20.65 20.30 37.75
CA GLY A 1080 20.32 21.65 37.26
C GLY A 1080 20.05 21.62 35.76
N GLY A 1081 19.88 22.77 35.08
CA GLY A 1081 19.50 22.76 33.65
C GLY A 1081 20.03 23.91 32.80
N TYR A 1082 20.57 23.54 31.65
CA TYR A 1082 20.76 24.28 30.39
C TYR A 1082 20.71 23.20 29.26
N GLY A 1083 20.35 23.47 28.01
CA GLY A 1083 19.90 24.69 27.37
C GLY A 1083 19.97 24.51 25.86
N LEU A 1084 18.89 24.01 25.24
CA LEU A 1084 18.87 23.70 23.80
C LEU A 1084 18.82 24.99 22.96
N SER A 1085 19.94 25.33 22.31
CA SER A 1085 19.94 26.27 21.19
C SER A 1085 19.35 25.60 19.95
N LEU A 1086 18.56 26.34 19.19
CA LEU A 1086 18.29 26.01 17.80
C LEU A 1086 19.52 26.38 16.95
N GLY A 1087 19.76 25.58 15.92
CA GLY A 1087 20.83 25.70 14.93
C GLY A 1087 20.62 24.66 13.85
#